data_AF-A0A6N8FQ33-F1
#
_entry.id   AF-A0A6N8FQ33-F1
#
_cell.length_a   1.000
_cell.length_b   1.000
_cell.length_c   1.000
_cell.angle_alpha   90.00
_cell.angle_beta   90.00
_cell.angle_gamma   90.00
#
_symmetry.space_group_name_H-M   'P 1'
#
loop_
_entity.id
_entity.type
_entity.pdbx_description
1 polymer ?
#
loop_
_entity_poly.entity_id
_entity_poly.type
_entity_poly.pdbx_seq_one_letter_code
_entity_poly.pdbx_strand_id
1 'polypeptide(L)'
;MGEPDSPLLQGKGLGERLTEQDSDDDWLQDEDLDSDFEPSNRTIEPQSRELLTLKLLREAIQTQNPHDQVISDFAEYVLPNLLRVAIGVTAKGGKFFDELDRKNEAEGKDRVRRDNAGDQSLNTHLLNGLFPANLIEQRLEKLNTTVQRVVRERERRIVIAGFILHDFEKFPDVPADCRKLSLEQHRQIIDEKVRQLGLDRFINPDDSDAYREYLDDLLCVAYNAQRRWDTNWNFSEFGLNPVLRDRTLRALSDLTCLADSLASIIKHPQDAENTRLNELIHSLSDGQLKFTYHSIAENRGVLTNVVNNALMEAHVSLNTQNCAYYEPLLYLPTGVIYLAQRDAPSVQVEDLPERVVNKIKQFCASQLRLRQTGFGRDGKGMKYAEYYNLFFDAPDLMRVALDATLRILRTGKSSVAKSRSDNLIKFQQQNVLSADYNFEFTDDIRIDQIAEFGDLISRKIWGEQVKQIEAERKKDKKLPTIPHLDIVEEIAKFWNLSEYLLPIREIQRINESLKEHKLKGNTGGVPYEWYYLGAKYLERHPGLEDVREICQDAIAYISQLIKPTVVQYKLPDGWDDLRLWVTRVVMLPGKATSVTTSAEVFLQELSGYQLAKKPGRGRQLICSISHSPYTVTEQMESAVLFTPQVYTNKQMLGGSNAKRNISSIAGIEMMLRQILMNQTQAVGKRFEDGKYRYLYFYPTYYFTPETNKFLQKAYNGIAQTRFDTSIRNHFISKDLQANLERDRYQSVDAFLINENIESGKDRTFKLSYPEDQPLTFYFMALPPGRDGTDTESWVMPSWLAFAFPMILDVKTVVSESPIPPFNDGAEFEESVFLDSAPQAFRVLTKRDRFRLDYILEGWTEDSKEYSAPLNLLTAAYAIHLDVNARQGKSGYDSNWGRFTELAKDFETSPLYVFSYLNRWVRNQNVETARIEKIKLYAYHFYPCFDPYAKFNPEMEELIVGEESSLNHPQKLTELYRQFYRANKRYNPKANAVLKPIDIASKTILEADTSFQGEALVTVVAAEVFKLMDRVHASTAEGHWIFKNREEERQAILDFARYFVKEVFENSFAGDRARLAGRQINLIKDTCEFLYRLEDDRENRARNSDQSTDNSPNEAEE
;
A
#
# COMPACT_ATOMS: atom_id res chain seq x y z
N MET A 1 27.01 -37.47 -49.30
CA MET A 1 27.13 -38.94 -49.21
C MET A 1 25.97 -39.45 -48.38
N GLY A 2 25.17 -40.36 -48.96
CA GLY A 2 24.27 -41.25 -48.22
C GLY A 2 23.00 -40.63 -47.64
N GLU A 3 22.07 -40.24 -48.50
CA GLU A 3 20.78 -40.96 -48.70
C GLU A 3 20.50 -42.24 -47.84
N PRO A 4 19.25 -42.75 -47.77
CA PRO A 4 17.96 -42.14 -47.40
C PRO A 4 17.11 -43.17 -46.60
N ASP A 5 15.80 -42.91 -46.43
CA ASP A 5 14.70 -43.85 -46.76
C ASP A 5 13.49 -43.86 -45.79
N SER A 6 12.46 -43.11 -46.21
CA SER A 6 11.21 -43.66 -46.77
C SER A 6 10.14 -44.29 -45.84
N PRO A 7 8.85 -44.41 -46.28
CA PRO A 7 7.78 -43.51 -45.84
C PRO A 7 6.43 -44.24 -45.57
N LEU A 8 5.32 -43.46 -45.62
CA LEU A 8 3.89 -43.83 -45.85
C LEU A 8 3.08 -44.18 -44.57
N LEU A 9 1.83 -43.72 -44.33
CA LEU A 9 0.79 -43.06 -45.12
C LEU A 9 -0.32 -42.45 -44.21
N GLN A 10 -0.89 -41.33 -44.68
CA GLN A 10 -2.30 -40.86 -44.59
C GLN A 10 -3.00 -40.56 -43.25
N GLY A 11 -3.23 -39.25 -43.02
CA GLY A 11 -4.53 -38.66 -43.35
C GLY A 11 -5.42 -38.14 -42.20
N LYS A 12 -5.48 -36.81 -42.03
CA LYS A 12 -6.69 -35.94 -42.06
C LYS A 12 -6.36 -34.57 -41.48
N GLY A 13 -6.62 -33.53 -42.27
CA GLY A 13 -6.29 -32.14 -41.94
C GLY A 13 -7.34 -31.41 -41.11
N LEU A 14 -7.01 -30.17 -40.76
CA LEU A 14 -7.91 -29.02 -40.62
C LEU A 14 -7.04 -27.75 -40.54
N GLY A 15 -7.45 -26.73 -41.27
CA GLY A 15 -6.62 -25.58 -41.67
C GLY A 15 -6.26 -24.60 -40.55
N GLU A 16 -5.04 -24.07 -40.68
CA GLU A 16 -4.53 -22.93 -39.92
C GLU A 16 -5.20 -21.64 -40.41
N ARG A 17 -5.89 -20.96 -39.49
CA ARG A 17 -6.15 -19.52 -39.58
C ARG A 17 -4.90 -18.81 -39.06
N LEU A 18 -4.16 -18.18 -39.97
CA LEU A 18 -3.19 -17.14 -39.64
C LEU A 18 -3.95 -15.94 -39.06
N THR A 19 -3.84 -15.73 -37.76
CA THR A 19 -4.13 -14.45 -37.12
C THR A 19 -2.82 -13.70 -37.00
N GLU A 20 -2.65 -12.67 -37.83
CA GLU A 20 -1.66 -11.62 -37.62
C GLU A 20 -1.98 -10.95 -36.27
N GLN A 21 -1.14 -11.23 -35.27
CA GLN A 21 -1.09 -10.46 -34.04
C GLN A 21 -0.32 -9.17 -34.35
N ASP A 22 -1.03 -8.05 -34.40
CA ASP A 22 -0.42 -6.72 -34.33
C ASP A 22 0.34 -6.60 -33.00
N SER A 23 1.65 -6.43 -33.13
CA SER A 23 2.61 -6.21 -32.05
C SER A 23 2.52 -4.77 -31.54
N ASP A 24 1.81 -4.57 -30.43
CA ASP A 24 1.93 -3.39 -29.55
C ASP A 24 2.34 -3.82 -28.11
N ASP A 25 2.95 -5.01 -27.98
CA ASP A 25 3.41 -5.63 -26.72
C ASP A 25 4.82 -5.17 -26.26
N ASP A 26 5.39 -4.15 -26.91
CA ASP A 26 6.74 -3.63 -26.63
C ASP A 26 6.92 -3.00 -25.24
N TRP A 27 5.85 -2.82 -24.46
CA TRP A 27 5.92 -2.27 -23.09
C TRP A 27 6.21 -3.33 -22.01
N LEU A 28 6.30 -4.61 -22.38
CA LEU A 28 6.58 -5.75 -21.49
C LEU A 28 7.94 -6.42 -21.76
N GLN A 29 8.81 -5.79 -22.55
CA GLN A 29 10.19 -6.24 -22.66
C GLN A 29 10.92 -5.87 -21.38
N ASP A 30 11.15 -6.87 -20.53
CA ASP A 30 12.08 -6.82 -19.40
C ASP A 30 13.52 -6.76 -19.96
N GLU A 31 13.88 -5.63 -20.56
CA GLU A 31 15.27 -5.26 -20.79
C GLU A 31 15.72 -4.38 -19.62
N ASP A 32 16.15 -5.03 -18.53
CA ASP A 32 17.14 -4.56 -17.55
C ASP A 32 17.32 -5.62 -16.42
N LEU A 33 17.47 -6.88 -16.82
CA LEU A 33 18.08 -7.91 -15.98
C LEU A 33 19.29 -8.48 -16.74
N ASP A 34 20.18 -7.59 -17.16
CA ASP A 34 21.47 -8.02 -17.62
C ASP A 34 22.21 -8.61 -16.43
N SER A 35 22.49 -9.90 -16.57
CA SER A 35 23.17 -10.71 -15.60
C SER A 35 24.63 -10.31 -15.58
N ASP A 36 24.98 -9.44 -14.66
CA ASP A 36 26.21 -9.62 -13.93
C ASP A 36 25.85 -10.00 -12.50
N PHE A 37 26.38 -11.14 -12.07
CA PHE A 37 26.66 -11.47 -10.68
C PHE A 37 27.70 -10.49 -10.07
N GLU A 38 27.79 -9.26 -10.58
CA GLU A 38 28.23 -8.17 -9.75
C GLU A 38 27.18 -8.01 -8.66
N PRO A 39 27.58 -7.95 -7.38
CA PRO A 39 26.66 -7.47 -6.38
C PRO A 39 26.17 -6.14 -6.91
N SER A 40 24.84 -5.95 -7.05
CA SER A 40 24.34 -4.58 -7.09
C SER A 40 25.09 -3.88 -5.96
N ASN A 41 25.77 -2.78 -6.25
CA ASN A 41 26.62 -2.10 -5.28
C ASN A 41 25.78 -1.43 -4.17
N ARG A 42 24.57 -1.93 -3.94
CA ARG A 42 23.84 -1.94 -2.68
C ARG A 42 24.17 -3.21 -1.87
N THR A 43 25.42 -3.67 -1.86
CA THR A 43 25.92 -4.31 -0.65
C THR A 43 26.09 -3.18 0.36
N ILE A 44 24.99 -2.78 1.00
CA ILE A 44 25.01 -1.67 1.95
C ILE A 44 25.70 -2.22 3.20
N GLU A 45 26.93 -1.76 3.45
CA GLU A 45 27.63 -2.04 4.69
C GLU A 45 26.77 -1.61 5.89
N PRO A 46 26.75 -2.38 6.98
CA PRO A 46 25.84 -2.18 8.12
C PRO A 46 26.26 -1.03 9.06
N GLN A 47 26.92 0.02 8.57
CA GLN A 47 27.26 1.20 9.36
C GLN A 47 26.53 2.45 8.85
N SER A 48 25.51 2.86 9.63
CA SER A 48 24.91 4.19 9.71
C SER A 48 24.65 4.94 8.40
N ARG A 49 23.72 4.45 7.57
CA ARG A 49 23.00 5.35 6.65
C ARG A 49 21.82 5.95 7.42
N GLU A 50 21.69 7.27 7.40
CA GLU A 50 20.53 7.98 7.94
C GLU A 50 19.24 7.40 7.34
N LEU A 51 18.20 7.19 8.16
CA LEU A 51 16.90 6.71 7.69
C LEU A 51 16.35 7.68 6.63
N LEU A 52 15.90 7.16 5.49
CA LEU A 52 15.35 8.01 4.44
C LEU A 52 14.10 8.75 4.93
N THR A 53 13.28 8.08 5.72
CA THR A 53 12.12 8.68 6.40
C THR A 53 12.50 9.83 7.33
N LEU A 54 13.58 9.70 8.11
CA LEU A 54 14.10 10.78 8.94
C LEU A 54 14.54 11.98 8.09
N LYS A 55 15.31 11.73 7.01
CA LYS A 55 15.72 12.76 6.06
C LYS A 55 14.51 13.50 5.49
N LEU A 56 13.52 12.77 4.97
CA LEU A 56 12.30 13.35 4.38
C LEU A 56 11.49 14.17 5.39
N LEU A 57 11.40 13.71 6.64
CA LEU A 57 10.71 14.42 7.72
C LEU A 57 11.45 15.70 8.13
N ARG A 58 12.80 15.65 8.25
CA ARG A 58 13.63 16.85 8.50
C ARG A 58 13.42 17.91 7.41
N GLU A 59 13.47 17.50 6.15
CA GLU A 59 13.21 18.41 5.03
C GLU A 59 11.78 19.00 5.07
N ALA A 60 10.79 18.18 5.42
CA ALA A 60 9.40 18.63 5.55
C ALA A 60 9.26 19.68 6.66
N ILE A 61 9.87 19.44 7.83
CA ILE A 61 9.88 20.37 8.96
C ILE A 61 10.52 21.70 8.57
N GLN A 62 11.70 21.66 7.94
CA GLN A 62 12.42 22.85 7.47
C GLN A 62 11.63 23.64 6.43
N THR A 63 10.92 22.94 5.53
CA THR A 63 10.10 23.59 4.50
C THR A 63 8.88 24.29 5.08
N GLN A 64 8.23 23.69 6.08
CA GLN A 64 7.01 24.25 6.70
C GLN A 64 7.31 25.33 7.75
N ASN A 65 8.49 25.28 8.39
CA ASN A 65 8.91 26.25 9.41
C ASN A 65 10.19 26.99 8.95
N PRO A 66 10.13 27.75 7.85
CA PRO A 66 11.31 28.47 7.37
C PRO A 66 11.72 29.52 8.40
N HIS A 67 13.02 29.57 8.71
CA HIS A 67 13.63 30.49 9.68
C HIS A 67 13.32 30.22 11.17
N ASP A 68 12.76 29.06 11.50
CA ASP A 68 12.56 28.63 12.89
C ASP A 68 13.72 27.76 13.40
N GLN A 69 14.71 28.40 14.04
CA GLN A 69 15.90 27.70 14.53
C GLN A 69 15.56 26.66 15.61
N VAL A 70 14.57 26.92 16.49
CA VAL A 70 14.23 25.99 17.57
C VAL A 70 13.67 24.70 16.97
N ILE A 71 12.75 24.79 16.01
CA ILE A 71 12.19 23.59 15.38
C ILE A 71 13.21 22.89 14.48
N SER A 72 14.13 23.63 13.86
CA SER A 72 15.28 23.04 13.17
C SER A 72 16.18 22.24 14.12
N ASP A 73 16.50 22.77 15.29
CA ASP A 73 17.31 22.08 16.30
C ASP A 73 16.58 20.86 16.87
N PHE A 74 15.26 20.92 17.04
CA PHE A 74 14.45 19.75 17.42
C PHE A 74 14.58 18.63 16.37
N ALA A 75 14.48 18.97 15.08
CA ALA A 75 14.62 18.01 13.98
C ALA A 75 16.03 17.42 13.90
N GLU A 76 17.06 18.18 14.29
CA GLU A 76 18.44 17.73 14.28
C GLU A 76 18.76 16.85 15.49
N TYR A 77 18.49 17.31 16.70
CA TYR A 77 18.98 16.67 17.93
C TYR A 77 17.99 15.66 18.54
N VAL A 78 16.68 15.93 18.45
CA VAL A 78 15.66 15.18 19.20
C VAL A 78 14.99 14.12 18.33
N LEU A 79 14.55 14.52 17.14
CA LEU A 79 13.77 13.68 16.24
C LEU A 79 14.42 12.31 15.92
N PRO A 80 15.73 12.20 15.62
CA PRO A 80 16.35 10.91 15.30
C PRO A 80 16.28 9.91 16.47
N ASN A 81 16.49 10.41 17.68
CA ASN A 81 16.44 9.59 18.88
C ASN A 81 14.99 9.20 19.23
N LEU A 82 14.05 10.14 19.07
CA LEU A 82 12.64 9.91 19.30
C LEU A 82 12.09 8.79 18.39
N LEU A 83 12.30 8.89 17.08
CA LEU A 83 11.82 7.89 16.11
C LEU A 83 12.36 6.49 16.38
N ARG A 84 13.59 6.39 16.90
CA ARG A 84 14.24 5.12 17.26
C ARG A 84 13.66 4.52 18.55
N VAL A 85 13.40 5.33 19.57
CA VAL A 85 12.97 4.83 20.90
C VAL A 85 11.48 4.50 20.92
N ALA A 86 10.65 5.26 20.18
CA ALA A 86 9.19 5.15 20.24
C ALA A 86 8.56 4.31 19.12
N ILE A 87 9.36 3.60 18.31
CA ILE A 87 8.85 2.72 17.25
C ILE A 87 7.98 1.58 17.80
N GLY A 88 6.77 1.46 17.24
CA GLY A 88 5.80 0.43 17.61
C GLY A 88 5.25 0.57 19.03
N VAL A 89 5.59 1.65 19.73
CA VAL A 89 5.13 1.94 21.09
C VAL A 89 3.79 2.66 21.01
N THR A 90 2.81 2.18 21.78
CA THR A 90 1.48 2.78 21.86
C THR A 90 1.45 3.85 22.96
N ALA A 91 1.09 5.10 22.59
CA ALA A 91 0.67 6.09 23.58
C ALA A 91 -0.74 5.78 24.08
N LYS A 92 -1.61 5.38 23.14
CA LYS A 92 -3.01 5.00 23.37
C LYS A 92 -3.37 3.71 22.63
N GLY A 93 -4.38 3.02 23.14
CA GLY A 93 -4.84 1.75 22.58
C GLY A 93 -3.92 0.58 22.95
N GLY A 94 -3.76 -0.36 22.01
CA GLY A 94 -2.92 -1.54 22.19
C GLY A 94 -3.39 -2.53 23.26
N LYS A 95 -2.45 -3.36 23.73
CA LYS A 95 -2.59 -4.40 24.75
C LYS A 95 -3.12 -3.91 26.08
N PHE A 96 -2.98 -2.61 26.37
CA PHE A 96 -3.49 -1.99 27.59
C PHE A 96 -4.99 -2.24 27.78
N PHE A 97 -5.79 -2.16 26.71
CA PHE A 97 -7.22 -2.42 26.80
C PHE A 97 -7.53 -3.90 27.01
N ASP A 98 -6.71 -4.81 26.48
CA ASP A 98 -6.87 -6.24 26.69
C ASP A 98 -6.49 -6.64 28.13
N GLU A 99 -5.48 -6.00 28.72
CA GLU A 99 -5.14 -6.17 30.14
C GLU A 99 -6.24 -5.63 31.05
N LEU A 100 -6.79 -4.47 30.72
CA LEU A 100 -7.87 -3.86 31.49
C LEU A 100 -9.16 -4.69 31.40
N ASP A 101 -9.48 -5.23 30.23
CA ASP A 101 -10.61 -6.14 30.04
C ASP A 101 -10.40 -7.46 30.79
N ARG A 102 -9.18 -8.05 30.76
CA ARG A 102 -8.83 -9.24 31.56
C ARG A 102 -8.97 -8.98 33.05
N LYS A 103 -8.53 -7.81 33.53
CA LYS A 103 -8.67 -7.39 34.93
C LYS A 103 -10.13 -7.20 35.31
N ASN A 104 -10.92 -6.53 34.47
CA ASN A 104 -12.35 -6.34 34.71
C ASN A 104 -13.09 -7.69 34.75
N GLU A 105 -12.78 -8.60 33.83
CA GLU A 105 -13.37 -9.95 33.82
C GLU A 105 -13.01 -10.73 35.09
N ALA A 106 -11.75 -10.69 35.54
CA ALA A 106 -11.33 -11.28 36.80
C ALA A 106 -12.01 -10.64 38.03
N GLU A 107 -12.35 -9.35 37.96
CA GLU A 107 -13.09 -8.61 39.00
C GLU A 107 -14.62 -8.70 38.85
N GLY A 108 -15.14 -9.43 37.85
CA GLY A 108 -16.58 -9.53 37.56
C GLY A 108 -17.24 -8.24 37.08
N LYS A 109 -16.46 -7.31 36.50
CA LYS A 109 -16.90 -6.03 35.93
C LYS A 109 -17.10 -6.14 34.42
N ASP A 110 -17.93 -5.24 33.89
CA ASP A 110 -18.11 -5.11 32.45
C ASP A 110 -16.81 -4.66 31.75
N ARG A 111 -16.68 -5.04 30.48
CA ARG A 111 -15.59 -4.58 29.61
C ARG A 111 -15.59 -3.06 29.48
N VAL A 112 -14.41 -2.52 29.21
CA VAL A 112 -14.19 -1.07 29.12
C VAL A 112 -14.88 -0.54 27.86
N ARG A 113 -15.47 0.66 27.96
CA ARG A 113 -15.99 1.33 26.77
C ARG A 113 -14.87 1.60 25.77
N ARG A 114 -15.13 1.30 24.49
CA ARG A 114 -14.12 1.29 23.42
C ARG A 114 -14.04 2.58 22.59
N ASP A 115 -14.82 3.61 22.95
CA ASP A 115 -14.86 4.92 22.26
C ASP A 115 -13.52 5.68 22.28
N ASN A 116 -12.60 5.30 23.18
CA ASN A 116 -11.24 5.84 23.25
C ASN A 116 -10.16 4.75 23.12
N ALA A 117 -10.51 3.56 22.62
CA ALA A 117 -9.59 2.44 22.50
C ALA A 117 -8.78 2.44 21.19
N GLY A 118 -8.88 3.49 20.37
CA GLY A 118 -8.16 3.60 19.12
C GLY A 118 -6.65 3.75 19.33
N ASP A 119 -5.89 2.95 18.61
CA ASP A 119 -4.43 2.96 18.64
C ASP A 119 -3.87 4.31 18.21
N GLN A 120 -2.89 4.78 18.97
CA GLN A 120 -2.04 5.91 18.61
C GLN A 120 -0.60 5.62 18.99
N SER A 121 0.33 5.71 18.04
CA SER A 121 1.77 5.55 18.32
C SER A 121 2.28 6.72 19.16
N LEU A 122 3.29 6.46 19.99
CA LEU A 122 3.92 7.49 20.81
C LEU A 122 4.59 8.58 19.97
N ASN A 123 5.24 8.21 18.85
CA ASN A 123 5.74 9.16 17.86
C ASN A 123 4.62 10.08 17.37
N THR A 124 3.52 9.51 16.88
CA THR A 124 2.42 10.30 16.34
C THR A 124 1.78 11.17 17.42
N HIS A 125 1.56 10.68 18.64
CA HIS A 125 1.02 11.48 19.75
C HIS A 125 1.87 12.73 20.01
N LEU A 126 3.19 12.56 20.11
CA LEU A 126 4.11 13.67 20.35
C LEU A 126 4.20 14.61 19.14
N LEU A 127 4.35 14.11 17.92
CA LEU A 127 4.44 14.98 16.74
C LEU A 127 3.12 15.71 16.43
N ASN A 128 1.97 15.02 16.57
CA ASN A 128 0.65 15.61 16.37
C ASN A 128 0.27 16.63 17.45
N GLY A 129 0.89 16.59 18.63
CA GLY A 129 0.75 17.64 19.64
C GLY A 129 1.72 18.80 19.40
N LEU A 130 2.99 18.49 19.14
CA LEU A 130 4.08 19.46 19.01
C LEU A 130 3.87 20.43 17.85
N PHE A 131 3.70 19.93 16.62
CA PHE A 131 3.67 20.78 15.44
C PHE A 131 2.50 21.78 15.41
N PRO A 132 1.23 21.40 15.71
CA PRO A 132 0.17 22.39 15.73
C PRO A 132 0.29 23.36 16.91
N ALA A 133 0.77 22.91 18.08
CA ALA A 133 1.07 23.82 19.18
C ALA A 133 2.16 24.83 18.81
N ASN A 134 3.17 24.38 18.05
CA ASN A 134 4.22 25.23 17.51
C ASN A 134 3.68 26.30 16.55
N LEU A 135 2.84 25.92 15.58
CA LEU A 135 2.20 26.87 14.66
C LEU A 135 1.32 27.89 15.39
N ILE A 136 0.59 27.43 16.40
CA ILE A 136 -0.20 28.32 17.28
C ILE A 136 0.73 29.27 18.03
N GLU A 137 1.83 28.80 18.61
CA GLU A 137 2.78 29.64 19.34
C GLU A 137 3.43 30.71 18.44
N GLN A 138 3.86 30.35 17.23
CA GLN A 138 4.33 31.32 16.22
C GLN A 138 3.25 32.35 15.85
N ARG A 139 1.98 31.94 15.80
CA ARG A 139 0.87 32.85 15.58
C ARG A 139 0.68 33.80 16.77
N LEU A 140 0.80 33.29 17.99
CA LEU A 140 0.70 34.07 19.22
C LEU A 140 1.84 35.08 19.36
N GLU A 141 3.05 34.76 18.91
CA GLU A 141 4.21 35.67 18.89
C GLU A 141 3.96 36.91 18.01
N LYS A 142 3.19 36.75 16.92
CA LYS A 142 2.81 37.85 16.01
C LYS A 142 1.65 38.70 16.53
N LEU A 143 0.97 38.26 17.59
CA LEU A 143 -0.16 38.95 18.20
C LEU A 143 0.24 39.61 19.52
N ASN A 144 -0.51 40.61 19.95
CA ASN A 144 -0.30 41.25 21.24
C ASN A 144 -0.90 40.40 22.37
N THR A 145 -0.22 39.31 22.73
CA THR A 145 -0.71 38.30 23.69
C THR A 145 0.17 38.21 24.94
N THR A 146 -0.31 37.55 26.00
CA THR A 146 0.52 37.21 27.15
C THR A 146 1.70 36.31 26.78
N VAL A 147 1.48 35.32 25.90
CA VAL A 147 2.52 34.39 25.42
C VAL A 147 3.68 35.15 24.78
N GLN A 148 3.39 36.09 23.87
CA GLN A 148 4.39 36.95 23.21
C GLN A 148 5.29 37.74 24.19
N ARG A 149 4.81 38.03 25.40
CA ARG A 149 5.55 38.79 26.42
C ARG A 149 6.45 37.91 27.28
N VAL A 150 6.09 36.63 27.48
CA VAL A 150 6.72 35.74 28.47
C VAL A 150 7.46 34.55 27.89
N VAL A 151 7.12 34.13 26.67
CA VAL A 151 7.78 33.02 25.97
C VAL A 151 8.81 33.62 25.01
N ARG A 152 10.09 33.32 25.24
CA ARG A 152 11.20 33.59 24.32
C ARG A 152 11.83 32.26 23.92
N GLU A 153 12.90 32.30 23.14
CA GLU A 153 13.57 31.10 22.61
C GLU A 153 13.89 30.06 23.69
N ARG A 154 14.45 30.47 24.84
CA ARG A 154 14.78 29.56 25.94
C ARG A 154 13.53 28.88 26.51
N GLU A 155 12.52 29.67 26.85
CA GLU A 155 11.25 29.15 27.38
C GLU A 155 10.55 28.24 26.37
N ARG A 156 10.69 28.54 25.07
CA ARG A 156 10.19 27.72 23.96
C ARG A 156 10.90 26.36 23.86
N ARG A 157 12.23 26.33 24.02
CA ARG A 157 12.99 25.06 24.12
C ARG A 157 12.56 24.25 25.34
N ILE A 158 12.35 24.89 26.49
CA ILE A 158 11.90 24.21 27.73
C ILE A 158 10.49 23.64 27.57
N VAL A 159 9.53 24.35 26.98
CA VAL A 159 8.16 23.81 26.81
C VAL A 159 8.10 22.66 25.81
N ILE A 160 8.91 22.71 24.73
CA ILE A 160 9.03 21.60 23.79
C ILE A 160 9.62 20.38 24.49
N ALA A 161 10.73 20.54 25.22
CA ALA A 161 11.35 19.46 25.98
C ALA A 161 10.40 18.88 27.05
N GLY A 162 9.73 19.74 27.81
CA GLY A 162 8.74 19.34 28.81
C GLY A 162 7.54 18.61 28.21
N PHE A 163 7.09 19.01 27.01
CA PHE A 163 6.04 18.29 26.29
C PHE A 163 6.52 16.93 25.78
N ILE A 164 7.71 16.79 25.22
CA ILE A 164 8.24 15.47 24.81
C ILE A 164 8.31 14.50 26.01
N LEU A 165 8.53 15.02 27.21
CA LEU A 165 8.63 14.26 28.45
C LEU A 165 7.31 14.07 29.21
N HIS A 166 6.17 14.61 28.75
CA HIS A 166 4.95 14.65 29.57
C HIS A 166 4.42 13.26 29.95
N ASP A 167 4.48 12.32 29.00
CA ASP A 167 4.07 10.93 29.12
C ASP A 167 5.29 9.99 29.19
N PHE A 168 6.31 10.36 29.99
CA PHE A 168 7.55 9.60 30.08
C PHE A 168 7.36 8.13 30.52
N GLU A 169 6.24 7.80 31.18
CA GLU A 169 5.86 6.42 31.53
C GLU A 169 5.60 5.53 30.32
N LYS A 170 5.37 6.10 29.14
CA LYS A 170 5.06 5.34 27.91
C LYS A 170 6.31 4.84 27.21
N PHE A 171 7.50 5.31 27.56
CA PHE A 171 8.74 4.82 26.96
C PHE A 171 9.03 3.37 27.41
N PRO A 172 9.49 2.50 26.49
CA PRO A 172 9.54 1.05 26.70
C PRO A 172 10.56 0.62 27.78
N ASP A 173 11.56 1.43 28.04
CA ASP A 173 12.63 1.25 29.02
C ASP A 173 12.32 1.89 30.38
N VAL A 174 11.12 2.48 30.55
CA VAL A 174 10.66 3.02 31.82
C VAL A 174 9.84 1.96 32.58
N PRO A 175 10.03 1.80 33.92
CA PRO A 175 9.27 0.83 34.69
C PRO A 175 7.75 1.06 34.61
N ALA A 176 6.97 -0.01 34.45
CA ALA A 176 5.51 0.04 34.25
C ALA A 176 4.72 0.76 35.37
N ASP A 177 5.30 0.87 36.58
CA ASP A 177 4.72 1.54 37.75
C ASP A 177 5.47 2.85 38.13
N CYS A 178 6.17 3.47 37.17
CA CYS A 178 7.06 4.60 37.46
C CYS A 178 6.37 5.76 38.18
N ARG A 179 5.07 6.02 37.94
CA ARG A 179 4.30 7.07 38.61
C ARG A 179 4.16 6.88 40.13
N LYS A 180 4.38 5.67 40.66
CA LYS A 180 4.39 5.38 42.12
C LYS A 180 5.76 5.61 42.78
N LEU A 181 6.79 5.89 42.00
CA LEU A 181 8.15 6.12 42.49
C LEU A 181 8.28 7.47 43.20
N SER A 182 9.35 7.62 43.98
CA SER A 182 9.69 8.89 44.64
C SER A 182 10.04 9.98 43.62
N LEU A 183 9.91 11.24 44.02
CA LEU A 183 10.27 12.38 43.17
C LEU A 183 11.76 12.35 42.74
N GLU A 184 12.66 11.90 43.61
CA GLU A 184 14.09 11.77 43.26
C GLU A 184 14.32 10.74 42.16
N GLN A 185 13.56 9.64 42.15
CA GLN A 185 13.59 8.67 41.06
C GLN A 185 12.96 9.23 39.78
N HIS A 186 11.92 10.07 39.86
CA HIS A 186 11.42 10.78 38.69
C HIS A 186 12.47 11.72 38.11
N ARG A 187 13.21 12.45 38.94
CA ARG A 187 14.33 13.29 38.48
C ARG A 187 15.39 12.46 37.76
N GLN A 188 15.73 11.27 38.26
CA GLN A 188 16.67 10.35 37.60
C GLN A 188 16.15 9.88 36.24
N ILE A 189 14.89 9.44 36.16
CA ILE A 189 14.28 9.03 34.89
C ILE A 189 14.29 10.18 33.88
N ILE A 190 13.93 11.39 34.31
CA ILE A 190 13.97 12.56 33.42
C ILE A 190 15.39 12.90 32.98
N ASP A 191 16.39 12.84 33.87
CA ASP A 191 17.80 13.06 33.50
C ASP A 191 18.28 12.08 32.42
N GLU A 192 17.96 10.80 32.60
CA GLU A 192 18.27 9.75 31.62
C GLU A 192 17.55 9.97 30.29
N LYS A 193 16.25 10.31 30.32
CA LYS A 193 15.46 10.59 29.12
C LYS A 193 15.93 11.81 28.36
N VAL A 194 16.31 12.86 29.08
CA VAL A 194 16.85 14.08 28.47
C VAL A 194 18.10 13.76 27.65
N ARG A 195 19.02 12.96 28.20
CA ARG A 195 20.24 12.52 27.49
C ARG A 195 19.92 11.55 26.35
N GLN A 196 19.05 10.58 26.57
CA GLN A 196 18.69 9.56 25.57
C GLN A 196 18.02 10.17 24.34
N LEU A 197 17.16 11.18 24.55
CA LEU A 197 16.42 11.86 23.49
C LEU A 197 17.20 13.01 22.87
N GLY A 198 18.39 13.38 23.39
CA GLY A 198 19.16 14.53 22.89
C GLY A 198 18.55 15.89 23.28
N LEU A 199 17.71 15.93 24.32
CA LEU A 199 17.09 17.15 24.83
C LEU A 199 18.10 18.05 25.55
N ASP A 200 19.19 17.48 26.06
CA ASP A 200 20.32 18.20 26.64
C ASP A 200 20.90 19.22 25.66
N ARG A 201 21.26 18.75 24.46
CA ARG A 201 21.77 19.58 23.37
C ARG A 201 20.71 20.52 22.80
N PHE A 202 19.46 20.08 22.79
CA PHE A 202 18.35 20.91 22.30
C PHE A 202 18.07 22.11 23.21
N ILE A 203 18.12 21.95 24.53
CA ILE A 203 17.91 23.03 25.49
C ILE A 203 19.06 24.02 25.43
N ASN A 204 20.30 23.53 25.39
CA ASN A 204 21.49 24.35 25.21
C ASN A 204 22.56 23.61 24.38
N PRO A 205 22.78 24.00 23.11
CA PRO A 205 23.78 23.35 22.26
C PRO A 205 25.22 23.49 22.75
N ASP A 206 25.53 24.57 23.47
CA ASP A 206 26.90 24.90 23.92
C ASP A 206 27.27 24.23 25.24
N ASP A 207 26.27 23.84 26.05
CA ASP A 207 26.46 23.22 27.36
C ASP A 207 25.40 22.15 27.64
N SER A 208 25.78 20.89 27.45
CA SER A 208 24.91 19.73 27.64
C SER A 208 24.51 19.47 29.10
N ASP A 209 25.09 20.14 30.09
CA ASP A 209 24.66 19.99 31.50
C ASP A 209 23.77 21.15 31.98
N ALA A 210 23.58 22.20 31.16
CA ALA A 210 22.78 23.37 31.52
C ALA A 210 21.30 23.04 31.80
N TYR A 211 20.76 21.97 31.21
CA TYR A 211 19.37 21.55 31.46
C TYR A 211 19.12 21.16 32.93
N ARG A 212 20.16 20.77 33.68
CA ARG A 212 20.04 20.34 35.08
C ARG A 212 19.51 21.44 36.00
N GLU A 213 19.75 22.71 35.66
CA GLU A 213 19.16 23.86 36.36
C GLU A 213 17.63 23.88 36.22
N TYR A 214 17.11 23.40 35.08
CA TYR A 214 15.69 23.44 34.72
C TYR A 214 14.97 22.11 34.94
N LEU A 215 15.57 21.16 35.66
CA LEU A 215 15.02 19.80 35.82
C LEU A 215 13.65 19.81 36.52
N ASP A 216 13.49 20.67 37.53
CA ASP A 216 12.21 20.87 38.22
C ASP A 216 11.21 21.69 37.38
N ASP A 217 11.67 22.58 36.49
CA ASP A 217 10.80 23.26 35.51
C ASP A 217 10.26 22.26 34.47
N LEU A 218 11.09 21.35 33.96
CA LEU A 218 10.69 20.29 33.02
C LEU A 218 9.66 19.36 33.65
N LEU A 219 9.88 18.93 34.90
CA LEU A 219 8.92 18.13 35.67
C LEU A 219 7.61 18.89 35.89
N CYS A 220 7.68 20.17 36.24
CA CYS A 220 6.49 21.00 36.39
C CYS A 220 5.67 21.07 35.10
N VAL A 221 6.33 21.30 33.95
CA VAL A 221 5.65 21.34 32.65
C VAL A 221 5.07 19.97 32.29
N ALA A 222 5.83 18.90 32.45
CA ALA A 222 5.41 17.52 32.17
C ALA A 222 4.19 17.10 32.99
N TYR A 223 4.20 17.32 34.31
CA TYR A 223 3.08 16.96 35.19
C TYR A 223 1.81 17.77 34.91
N ASN A 224 1.96 19.04 34.53
CA ASN A 224 0.83 19.93 34.27
C ASN A 224 0.36 19.92 32.80
N ALA A 225 0.78 18.93 32.01
CA ALA A 225 0.22 18.67 30.68
C ALA A 225 -1.27 18.29 30.72
N GLN A 226 -1.77 17.81 31.87
CA GLN A 226 -3.19 17.50 32.08
C GLN A 226 -3.74 18.22 33.32
N ARG A 227 -5.02 18.63 33.26
CA ARG A 227 -5.69 19.40 34.34
C ARG A 227 -6.54 18.57 35.32
N ARG A 228 -6.58 17.23 35.17
CA ARG A 228 -7.63 16.39 35.79
C ARG A 228 -7.21 15.68 37.09
N TRP A 229 -5.92 15.40 37.29
CA TRP A 229 -5.37 14.76 38.48
C TRP A 229 -4.03 15.45 38.79
N ASP A 230 -3.78 15.85 40.04
CA ASP A 230 -2.49 16.36 40.54
C ASP A 230 -1.86 17.54 39.77
N THR A 231 -2.55 18.69 39.71
CA THR A 231 -1.87 19.91 39.25
C THR A 231 -0.88 20.37 40.33
N ASN A 232 0.39 20.00 40.18
CA ASN A 232 1.47 20.19 41.17
C ASN A 232 1.94 21.66 41.29
N TRP A 233 1.02 22.61 41.40
CA TRP A 233 1.31 24.04 41.55
C TRP A 233 1.72 24.42 42.98
N ASN A 234 1.50 23.55 43.98
CA ASN A 234 2.02 23.74 45.33
C ASN A 234 3.44 23.17 45.45
N PHE A 235 4.42 23.87 44.88
CA PHE A 235 5.81 23.41 44.79
C PHE A 235 6.42 23.03 46.15
N SER A 236 6.04 23.73 47.23
CA SER A 236 6.52 23.46 48.58
C SER A 236 6.05 22.13 49.17
N GLU A 237 4.84 21.70 48.83
CA GLU A 237 4.26 20.43 49.29
C GLU A 237 4.76 19.25 48.46
N PHE A 238 4.96 19.47 47.16
CA PHE A 238 5.45 18.46 46.23
C PHE A 238 6.98 18.34 46.17
N GLY A 239 7.72 19.31 46.72
CA GLY A 239 9.20 19.27 46.75
C GLY A 239 9.88 19.66 45.43
N LEU A 240 9.20 20.44 44.59
CA LEU A 240 9.77 21.02 43.35
C LEU A 240 10.31 22.44 43.62
N ASN A 241 11.39 22.82 42.95
CA ASN A 241 12.01 24.15 43.05
C ASN A 241 12.29 24.72 41.65
N PRO A 242 11.25 25.04 40.85
CA PRO A 242 11.44 25.56 39.50
C PRO A 242 12.09 26.95 39.49
N VAL A 243 12.89 27.24 38.47
CA VAL A 243 13.65 28.50 38.32
C VAL A 243 12.83 29.56 37.58
N LEU A 244 11.95 29.15 36.67
CA LEU A 244 11.11 30.07 35.91
C LEU A 244 10.02 30.70 36.78
N ARG A 245 9.61 31.92 36.42
CA ARG A 245 8.53 32.63 37.13
C ARG A 245 7.19 31.94 36.91
N ASP A 246 6.31 31.95 37.92
CA ASP A 246 4.97 31.36 37.86
C ASP A 246 4.16 31.73 36.61
N ARG A 247 4.21 33.00 36.18
CA ARG A 247 3.48 33.45 35.00
C ARG A 247 3.99 32.80 33.71
N THR A 248 5.30 32.61 33.62
CA THR A 248 5.94 31.90 32.50
C THR A 248 5.57 30.43 32.55
N LEU A 249 5.75 29.76 33.71
CA LEU A 249 5.41 28.35 33.88
C LEU A 249 3.96 28.04 33.52
N ARG A 250 3.00 28.87 33.95
CA ARG A 250 1.59 28.71 33.58
C ARG A 250 1.37 28.78 32.07
N ALA A 251 2.03 29.72 31.38
CA ALA A 251 1.94 29.82 29.93
C ALA A 251 2.53 28.59 29.23
N LEU A 252 3.67 28.07 29.73
CA LEU A 252 4.29 26.85 29.19
C LEU A 252 3.39 25.63 29.44
N SER A 253 2.87 25.45 30.66
CA SER A 253 1.94 24.35 30.97
C SER A 253 0.63 24.44 30.18
N ASP A 254 0.09 25.64 29.92
CA ASP A 254 -1.10 25.81 29.08
C ASP A 254 -0.81 25.45 27.61
N LEU A 255 0.37 25.78 27.08
CA LEU A 255 0.82 25.36 25.75
C LEU A 255 1.01 23.82 25.67
N THR A 256 1.64 23.21 26.67
CA THR A 256 1.80 21.75 26.78
C THR A 256 0.44 21.06 26.89
N CYS A 257 -0.48 21.60 27.70
CA CYS A 257 -1.83 21.09 27.83
C CYS A 257 -2.64 21.25 26.53
N LEU A 258 -2.41 22.31 25.76
CA LEU A 258 -2.99 22.46 24.42
C LEU A 258 -2.45 21.39 23.48
N ALA A 259 -1.12 21.18 23.44
CA ALA A 259 -0.48 20.16 22.61
C ALA A 259 -1.03 18.75 22.89
N ASP A 260 -1.06 18.33 24.17
CA ASP A 260 -1.64 17.05 24.57
C ASP A 260 -3.14 16.98 24.24
N SER A 261 -3.90 18.07 24.48
CA SER A 261 -5.33 18.10 24.16
C SER A 261 -5.61 17.96 22.66
N LEU A 262 -4.81 18.58 21.79
CA LEU A 262 -4.94 18.43 20.35
C LEU A 262 -4.70 16.97 19.94
N ALA A 263 -3.59 16.38 20.39
CA ALA A 263 -3.22 14.99 20.08
C ALA A 263 -4.18 13.94 20.65
N SER A 264 -4.95 14.30 21.69
CA SER A 264 -5.81 13.38 22.43
C SER A 264 -7.30 13.47 22.12
N ILE A 265 -7.81 14.67 21.84
CA ILE A 265 -9.24 14.93 21.69
C ILE A 265 -9.67 14.84 20.23
N ILE A 266 -8.86 15.36 19.31
CA ILE A 266 -9.25 15.52 17.91
C ILE A 266 -9.14 14.18 17.18
N LYS A 267 -10.29 13.66 16.78
CA LYS A 267 -10.44 12.46 15.93
C LYS A 267 -11.27 12.74 14.69
N HIS A 268 -12.12 13.76 14.76
CA HIS A 268 -12.97 14.23 13.68
C HIS A 268 -12.89 15.75 13.57
N PRO A 269 -13.18 16.35 12.40
CA PRO A 269 -13.08 17.81 12.25
C PRO A 269 -13.97 18.59 13.23
N GLN A 270 -15.13 18.03 13.63
CA GLN A 270 -16.08 18.65 14.55
C GLN A 270 -15.53 18.76 15.99
N ASP A 271 -14.51 17.97 16.34
CA ASP A 271 -13.88 18.03 17.68
C ASP A 271 -13.19 19.39 17.93
N ALA A 272 -13.00 20.21 16.89
CA ALA A 272 -12.61 21.61 17.02
C ALA A 272 -13.56 22.44 17.92
N GLU A 273 -14.82 22.02 18.07
CA GLU A 273 -15.80 22.68 18.96
C GLU A 273 -15.65 22.28 20.43
N ASN A 274 -14.73 21.38 20.77
CA ASN A 274 -14.53 20.92 22.15
C ASN A 274 -14.26 22.09 23.11
N THR A 275 -14.99 22.13 24.22
CA THR A 275 -14.93 23.24 25.19
C THR A 275 -13.53 23.44 25.76
N ARG A 276 -12.79 22.36 26.07
CA ARG A 276 -11.44 22.45 26.63
C ARG A 276 -10.44 23.08 25.66
N LEU A 277 -10.49 22.70 24.39
CA LEU A 277 -9.64 23.29 23.35
C LEU A 277 -9.95 24.78 23.19
N ASN A 278 -11.23 25.14 23.16
CA ASN A 278 -11.67 26.53 23.03
C ASN A 278 -11.31 27.38 24.25
N GLU A 279 -11.35 26.84 25.47
CA GLU A 279 -10.88 27.52 26.68
C GLU A 279 -9.36 27.76 26.66
N LEU A 280 -8.58 26.75 26.25
CA LEU A 280 -7.11 26.84 26.17
C LEU A 280 -6.67 27.88 25.15
N ILE A 281 -7.21 27.82 23.92
CA ILE A 281 -6.84 28.79 22.88
C ILE A 281 -7.32 30.21 23.25
N HIS A 282 -8.46 30.34 23.92
CA HIS A 282 -8.93 31.62 24.43
C HIS A 282 -7.97 32.20 25.47
N SER A 283 -7.53 31.40 26.44
CA SER A 283 -6.56 31.80 27.47
C SER A 283 -5.22 32.22 26.86
N LEU A 284 -4.66 31.39 25.98
CA LEU A 284 -3.34 31.62 25.37
C LEU A 284 -3.33 32.82 24.42
N SER A 285 -4.43 33.08 23.71
CA SER A 285 -4.55 34.16 22.72
C SER A 285 -5.11 35.47 23.26
N ASP A 286 -5.35 35.59 24.57
CA ASP A 286 -6.11 36.69 25.18
C ASP A 286 -7.47 36.92 24.44
N GLY A 287 -8.09 35.83 23.99
CA GLY A 287 -9.39 35.79 23.31
C GLY A 287 -9.40 36.25 21.84
N GLN A 288 -8.23 36.34 21.18
CA GLN A 288 -8.09 36.79 19.79
C GLN A 288 -8.26 35.65 18.76
N LEU A 289 -8.01 34.41 19.14
CA LEU A 289 -8.05 33.24 18.25
C LEU A 289 -9.16 32.25 18.65
N LYS A 290 -9.58 31.43 17.68
CA LYS A 290 -10.53 30.32 17.84
C LYS A 290 -10.20 29.18 16.89
N PHE A 291 -10.66 27.97 17.19
CA PHE A 291 -10.69 26.89 16.22
C PHE A 291 -11.99 26.92 15.41
N THR A 292 -11.92 26.44 14.18
CA THR A 292 -13.04 26.26 13.26
C THR A 292 -12.70 25.15 12.29
N TYR A 293 -13.66 24.61 11.55
CA TYR A 293 -13.41 23.47 10.67
C TYR A 293 -14.29 23.50 9.43
N HIS A 294 -14.02 22.61 8.48
CA HIS A 294 -15.04 22.05 7.60
C HIS A 294 -14.99 20.53 7.69
N SER A 295 -16.08 19.88 7.31
CA SER A 295 -16.15 18.43 7.21
C SER A 295 -16.97 17.97 6.00
N ILE A 296 -16.72 16.75 5.59
CA ILE A 296 -17.36 16.04 4.48
C ILE A 296 -17.93 14.75 5.08
N ALA A 297 -19.20 14.46 4.81
CA ALA A 297 -19.90 13.32 5.42
C ALA A 297 -19.40 11.94 4.97
N GLU A 298 -18.55 11.85 3.94
CA GLU A 298 -18.06 10.58 3.38
C GLU A 298 -16.66 10.70 2.76
N ASN A 299 -15.90 9.60 2.78
CA ASN A 299 -14.61 9.48 2.10
C ASN A 299 -14.72 8.62 0.83
N ARG A 300 -14.50 9.23 -0.34
CA ARG A 300 -14.49 8.55 -1.65
C ARG A 300 -13.11 8.34 -2.23
N GLY A 301 -12.06 8.91 -1.65
CA GLY A 301 -10.72 8.93 -2.22
C GLY A 301 -10.41 10.23 -2.97
N VAL A 302 -10.31 10.18 -4.30
CA VAL A 302 -9.83 11.33 -5.10
C VAL A 302 -10.78 12.51 -5.00
N LEU A 303 -12.08 12.27 -5.14
CA LEU A 303 -13.11 13.30 -5.08
C LEU A 303 -13.10 14.03 -3.74
N THR A 304 -12.95 13.30 -2.63
CA THR A 304 -12.87 13.88 -1.28
C THR A 304 -11.66 14.80 -1.14
N ASN A 305 -10.48 14.40 -1.65
CA ASN A 305 -9.30 15.28 -1.68
C ASN A 305 -9.54 16.57 -2.47
N VAL A 306 -10.22 16.50 -3.63
CA VAL A 306 -10.54 17.69 -4.43
C VAL A 306 -11.50 18.62 -3.69
N VAL A 307 -12.53 18.08 -3.03
CA VAL A 307 -13.48 18.88 -2.24
C VAL A 307 -12.80 19.53 -1.04
N ASN A 308 -11.98 18.78 -0.29
CA ASN A 308 -11.21 19.34 0.83
C ASN A 308 -10.34 20.51 0.37
N ASN A 309 -9.64 20.34 -0.75
CA ASN A 309 -8.80 21.40 -1.31
C ASN A 309 -9.61 22.60 -1.83
N ALA A 310 -10.80 22.41 -2.39
CA ALA A 310 -11.68 23.52 -2.76
C ALA A 310 -12.19 24.29 -1.53
N LEU A 311 -12.51 23.59 -0.44
CA LEU A 311 -12.93 24.19 0.83
C LEU A 311 -11.80 24.94 1.52
N MET A 312 -10.57 24.40 1.51
CA MET A 312 -9.38 25.10 1.99
C MET A 312 -9.14 26.41 1.24
N GLU A 313 -9.20 26.40 -0.09
CA GLU A 313 -9.09 27.62 -0.88
C GLU A 313 -10.20 28.62 -0.55
N ALA A 314 -11.43 28.15 -0.32
CA ALA A 314 -12.53 29.04 0.03
C ALA A 314 -12.25 29.77 1.36
N HIS A 315 -11.70 29.09 2.37
CA HIS A 315 -11.29 29.71 3.63
C HIS A 315 -10.10 30.65 3.44
N VAL A 316 -9.02 30.20 2.80
CA VAL A 316 -7.79 30.98 2.63
C VAL A 316 -8.00 32.20 1.73
N SER A 317 -8.94 32.14 0.77
CA SER A 317 -9.28 33.28 -0.10
C SER A 317 -9.89 34.48 0.64
N LEU A 318 -10.34 34.29 1.88
CA LEU A 318 -10.83 35.36 2.74
C LEU A 318 -9.68 36.12 3.43
N ASN A 319 -8.46 35.57 3.42
CA ASN A 319 -7.28 36.26 3.91
C ASN A 319 -6.96 37.48 3.02
N THR A 320 -6.48 38.55 3.66
CA THR A 320 -6.05 39.78 2.98
C THR A 320 -4.54 39.97 3.17
N GLN A 321 -3.94 40.88 2.40
CA GLN A 321 -2.50 41.20 2.55
C GLN A 321 -2.14 41.64 3.98
N ASN A 322 -3.08 42.23 4.71
CA ASN A 322 -2.85 42.77 6.05
C ASN A 322 -3.39 41.88 7.18
N CYS A 323 -4.21 40.87 6.86
CA CYS A 323 -4.86 40.04 7.86
C CYS A 323 -5.02 38.58 7.39
N ALA A 324 -4.35 37.67 8.09
CA ALA A 324 -4.53 36.23 7.96
C ALA A 324 -5.67 35.78 8.90
N TYR A 325 -6.88 35.68 8.35
CA TYR A 325 -8.06 35.25 9.10
C TYR A 325 -8.10 33.76 9.34
N TYR A 326 -7.70 32.95 8.36
CA TYR A 326 -7.73 31.49 8.40
C TYR A 326 -6.38 30.90 8.08
N GLU A 327 -5.95 29.94 8.89
CA GLU A 327 -4.73 29.16 8.70
C GLU A 327 -5.07 27.68 8.87
N PRO A 328 -4.92 26.84 7.81
CA PRO A 328 -5.10 25.40 7.93
C PRO A 328 -4.12 24.82 8.94
N LEU A 329 -4.64 24.04 9.90
CA LEU A 329 -3.83 23.53 11.01
C LEU A 329 -3.76 22.00 10.99
N LEU A 330 -4.89 21.31 10.87
CA LEU A 330 -4.96 19.85 10.96
C LEU A 330 -5.73 19.28 9.77
N TYR A 331 -5.15 18.29 9.10
CA TYR A 331 -5.70 17.63 7.92
C TYR A 331 -6.23 16.25 8.28
N LEU A 332 -7.54 16.06 8.17
CA LEU A 332 -8.23 14.79 8.37
C LEU A 332 -8.76 14.28 7.03
N PRO A 333 -8.97 12.95 6.85
CA PRO A 333 -9.49 12.41 5.60
C PRO A 333 -10.80 13.06 5.16
N THR A 334 -11.66 13.41 6.13
CA THR A 334 -12.99 13.98 5.91
C THR A 334 -13.05 15.49 6.12
N GLY A 335 -11.96 16.19 6.40
CA GLY A 335 -12.04 17.64 6.66
C GLY A 335 -10.77 18.27 7.14
N VAL A 336 -10.84 19.57 7.43
CA VAL A 336 -9.68 20.35 7.91
C VAL A 336 -10.12 21.20 9.09
N ILE A 337 -9.26 21.28 10.10
CA ILE A 337 -9.38 22.21 11.21
C ILE A 337 -8.45 23.39 10.95
N TYR A 338 -8.96 24.59 11.18
CA TYR A 338 -8.28 25.86 10.97
C TYR A 338 -8.10 26.58 12.30
N LEU A 339 -6.96 27.27 12.43
CA LEU A 339 -6.81 28.35 13.38
C LEU A 339 -7.38 29.63 12.73
N ALA A 340 -8.32 30.28 13.41
CA ALA A 340 -8.97 31.47 12.89
C ALA A 340 -8.93 32.65 13.87
N GLN A 341 -8.89 33.87 13.33
CA GLN A 341 -9.20 35.03 14.14
C GLN A 341 -10.66 35.00 14.60
N ARG A 342 -10.93 35.58 15.77
CA ARG A 342 -12.27 35.54 16.36
C ARG A 342 -13.33 36.19 15.46
N ASP A 343 -12.96 37.25 14.76
CA ASP A 343 -13.77 38.05 13.83
C ASP A 343 -13.67 37.58 12.36
N ALA A 344 -13.07 36.41 12.10
CA ALA A 344 -12.96 35.88 10.74
C ALA A 344 -14.32 35.75 10.02
N PRO A 345 -14.43 36.19 8.75
CA PRO A 345 -15.67 36.17 7.98
C PRO A 345 -16.07 34.74 7.57
N SER A 346 -17.37 34.43 7.55
CA SER A 346 -17.85 33.09 7.17
C SER A 346 -17.71 32.83 5.66
N VAL A 347 -17.38 31.58 5.32
CA VAL A 347 -17.32 31.08 3.93
C VAL A 347 -18.73 31.04 3.33
N GLN A 348 -18.88 31.57 2.11
CA GLN A 348 -20.13 31.51 1.34
C GLN A 348 -20.35 30.10 0.78
N VAL A 349 -21.57 29.57 0.93
CA VAL A 349 -21.87 28.17 0.60
C VAL A 349 -22.27 28.01 -0.86
N GLU A 350 -22.87 29.06 -1.42
CA GLU A 350 -23.51 29.08 -2.74
C GLU A 350 -22.50 28.85 -3.88
N ASP A 351 -21.27 29.32 -3.71
CA ASP A 351 -20.20 29.23 -4.71
C ASP A 351 -19.37 27.95 -4.61
N LEU A 352 -19.52 27.16 -3.54
CA LEU A 352 -18.72 25.96 -3.29
C LEU A 352 -18.88 24.88 -4.37
N PRO A 353 -20.10 24.54 -4.83
CA PRO A 353 -20.29 23.56 -5.90
C PRO A 353 -19.53 23.90 -7.18
N GLU A 354 -19.59 25.16 -7.62
CA GLU A 354 -18.87 25.61 -8.83
C GLU A 354 -17.36 25.61 -8.64
N ARG A 355 -16.88 25.99 -7.45
CA ARG A 355 -15.44 25.92 -7.14
C ARG A 355 -14.92 24.49 -7.26
N VAL A 356 -15.65 23.49 -6.75
CA VAL A 356 -15.29 22.07 -6.89
C VAL A 356 -15.27 21.64 -8.36
N VAL A 357 -16.30 21.98 -9.13
CA VAL A 357 -16.38 21.65 -10.57
C VAL A 357 -15.20 22.25 -11.34
N ASN A 358 -14.90 23.53 -11.12
CA ASN A 358 -13.81 24.22 -11.80
C ASN A 358 -12.45 23.61 -11.46
N LYS A 359 -12.25 23.22 -10.21
CA LYS A 359 -11.02 22.56 -9.76
C LYS A 359 -10.82 21.19 -10.41
N ILE A 360 -11.89 20.37 -10.47
CA ILE A 360 -11.87 19.10 -11.21
C ILE A 360 -11.53 19.35 -12.69
N LYS A 361 -12.19 20.32 -13.33
CA LYS A 361 -11.95 20.65 -14.74
C LYS A 361 -10.49 21.04 -14.98
N GLN A 362 -9.93 21.91 -14.15
CA GLN A 362 -8.55 22.36 -14.27
C GLN A 362 -7.56 21.19 -14.14
N PHE A 363 -7.69 20.35 -13.10
CA PHE A 363 -6.78 19.23 -12.88
C PHE A 363 -6.87 18.19 -13.99
N CYS A 364 -8.08 17.73 -14.30
CA CYS A 364 -8.26 16.73 -15.33
C CYS A 364 -7.84 17.26 -16.71
N ALA A 365 -8.17 18.50 -17.07
CA ALA A 365 -7.75 19.07 -18.35
C ALA A 365 -6.22 19.13 -18.47
N SER A 366 -5.51 19.51 -17.40
CA SER A 366 -4.04 19.53 -17.41
C SER A 366 -3.43 18.14 -17.63
N GLN A 367 -3.94 17.12 -16.92
CA GLN A 367 -3.44 15.75 -17.04
C GLN A 367 -3.81 15.10 -18.38
N LEU A 368 -5.02 15.35 -18.89
CA LEU A 368 -5.47 14.84 -20.19
C LEU A 368 -4.70 15.46 -21.35
N ARG A 369 -4.34 16.75 -21.29
CA ARG A 369 -3.45 17.38 -22.28
C ARG A 369 -2.07 16.71 -22.31
N LEU A 370 -1.52 16.42 -21.14
CA LEU A 370 -0.18 15.86 -20.99
C LEU A 370 -0.10 14.38 -21.39
N ARG A 371 -1.03 13.54 -20.91
CA ARG A 371 -0.98 12.08 -21.10
C ARG A 371 -1.81 11.58 -22.28
N GLN A 372 -2.83 12.34 -22.71
CA GLN A 372 -3.80 11.95 -23.74
C GLN A 372 -4.42 10.57 -23.47
N THR A 373 -4.64 10.26 -22.18
CA THR A 373 -5.18 8.99 -21.73
C THR A 373 -6.57 8.75 -22.30
N GLY A 374 -6.85 7.55 -22.80
CA GLY A 374 -8.14 7.22 -23.39
C GLY A 374 -8.30 7.55 -24.88
N PHE A 375 -7.25 8.07 -25.55
CA PHE A 375 -7.16 8.04 -27.00
C PHE A 375 -6.64 6.68 -27.49
N GLY A 376 -7.19 6.19 -28.60
CA GLY A 376 -6.70 4.99 -29.26
C GLY A 376 -7.10 4.97 -30.73
N ARG A 377 -6.48 4.06 -31.49
CA ARG A 377 -6.86 3.73 -32.86
C ARG A 377 -7.62 2.41 -32.86
N ASP A 378 -8.74 2.33 -33.56
CA ASP A 378 -9.31 1.06 -33.97
C ASP A 378 -9.25 0.93 -35.50
N GLY A 379 -9.52 -0.26 -36.05
CA GLY A 379 -9.43 -0.49 -37.50
C GLY A 379 -10.33 0.40 -38.37
N LYS A 380 -11.16 1.27 -37.77
CA LYS A 380 -12.07 2.24 -38.43
C LYS A 380 -11.68 3.71 -38.17
N GLY A 381 -10.69 3.95 -37.31
CA GLY A 381 -10.02 5.24 -37.15
C GLY A 381 -9.70 5.60 -35.70
N MET A 382 -9.39 6.87 -35.45
CA MET A 382 -9.12 7.39 -34.11
C MET A 382 -10.39 7.50 -33.25
N LYS A 383 -10.25 7.22 -31.94
CA LYS A 383 -11.31 7.37 -30.92
C LYS A 383 -10.76 7.98 -29.64
N TYR A 384 -11.63 8.62 -28.88
CA TYR A 384 -11.35 9.12 -27.53
C TYR A 384 -12.46 8.73 -26.56
N ALA A 385 -12.18 8.79 -25.26
CA ALA A 385 -13.17 8.50 -24.23
C ALA A 385 -14.16 9.66 -24.05
N GLU A 386 -15.45 9.37 -23.93
CA GLU A 386 -16.51 10.40 -23.92
C GLU A 386 -16.35 11.48 -22.82
N TYR A 387 -15.65 11.17 -21.71
CA TYR A 387 -15.40 12.12 -20.63
C TYR A 387 -14.57 13.35 -21.04
N TYR A 388 -13.85 13.32 -22.16
CA TYR A 388 -13.13 14.51 -22.66
C TYR A 388 -14.06 15.70 -22.87
N ASN A 389 -15.32 15.44 -23.25
CA ASN A 389 -16.34 16.47 -23.45
C ASN A 389 -16.71 17.21 -22.14
N LEU A 390 -16.38 16.67 -20.96
CA LEU A 390 -16.61 17.32 -19.66
C LEU A 390 -15.54 18.39 -19.33
N PHE A 391 -14.39 18.34 -20.00
CA PHE A 391 -13.20 19.11 -19.65
C PHE A 391 -12.76 20.11 -20.71
N PHE A 392 -13.08 19.86 -21.98
CA PHE A 392 -12.65 20.67 -23.11
C PHE A 392 -13.84 21.18 -23.90
N ASP A 393 -13.73 22.43 -24.38
CA ASP A 393 -14.57 22.88 -25.48
C ASP A 393 -14.10 22.25 -26.80
N ALA A 394 -14.89 22.41 -27.86
CA ALA A 394 -14.56 21.78 -29.14
C ALA A 394 -13.17 22.19 -29.68
N PRO A 395 -12.78 23.48 -29.69
CA PRO A 395 -11.44 23.90 -30.12
C PRO A 395 -10.30 23.26 -29.29
N ASP A 396 -10.40 23.28 -27.96
CA ASP A 396 -9.36 22.69 -27.12
C ASP A 396 -9.31 21.17 -27.26
N LEU A 397 -10.45 20.50 -27.42
CA LEU A 397 -10.49 19.06 -27.68
C LEU A 397 -9.82 18.72 -29.01
N MET A 398 -10.02 19.51 -30.06
CA MET A 398 -9.34 19.31 -31.34
C MET A 398 -7.82 19.44 -31.21
N ARG A 399 -7.32 20.35 -30.37
CA ARG A 399 -5.87 20.48 -30.11
C ARG A 399 -5.30 19.25 -29.42
N VAL A 400 -5.97 18.75 -28.37
CA VAL A 400 -5.53 17.53 -27.68
C VAL A 400 -5.63 16.31 -28.60
N ALA A 401 -6.65 16.25 -29.44
CA ALA A 401 -6.84 15.22 -30.45
C ALA A 401 -5.73 15.21 -31.52
N LEU A 402 -5.22 16.38 -31.90
CA LEU A 402 -4.06 16.48 -32.79
C LEU A 402 -2.81 15.90 -32.13
N ASP A 403 -2.52 16.30 -30.89
CA ASP A 403 -1.37 15.79 -30.15
C ASP A 403 -1.44 14.26 -29.98
N ALA A 404 -2.62 13.73 -29.65
CA ALA A 404 -2.84 12.30 -29.54
C ALA A 404 -2.67 11.56 -30.87
N THR A 405 -3.18 12.13 -31.97
CA THR A 405 -3.03 11.55 -33.32
C THR A 405 -1.56 11.46 -33.71
N LEU A 406 -0.79 12.53 -33.51
CA LEU A 406 0.64 12.56 -33.84
C LEU A 406 1.47 11.62 -32.96
N ARG A 407 1.08 11.43 -31.69
CA ARG A 407 1.71 10.45 -30.79
C ARG A 407 1.45 9.01 -31.24
N ILE A 408 0.20 8.69 -31.61
CA ILE A 408 -0.21 7.32 -32.00
C ILE A 408 0.30 6.96 -33.41
N LEU A 409 0.27 7.93 -34.33
CA LEU A 409 0.77 7.83 -35.70
C LEU A 409 2.13 8.51 -35.81
N ARG A 410 3.08 8.08 -34.98
CA ARG A 410 4.44 8.63 -34.94
C ARG A 410 5.18 8.46 -36.28
N THR A 411 6.06 9.41 -36.60
CA THR A 411 6.95 9.34 -37.76
C THR A 411 7.78 8.05 -37.69
N GLY A 412 7.68 7.21 -38.73
CA GLY A 412 8.33 5.89 -38.79
C GLY A 412 7.42 4.68 -38.53
N LYS A 413 6.17 4.87 -38.11
CA LYS A 413 5.16 3.79 -38.11
C LYS A 413 4.74 3.46 -39.55
N SER A 414 4.39 2.20 -39.82
CA SER A 414 3.89 1.78 -41.13
C SER A 414 2.60 2.54 -41.48
N SER A 415 2.60 3.12 -42.68
CA SER A 415 1.43 3.80 -43.25
C SER A 415 0.40 2.76 -43.70
N VAL A 416 -0.88 3.12 -43.64
CA VAL A 416 -1.94 2.35 -44.30
C VAL A 416 -2.53 3.10 -45.50
N ALA A 417 -1.95 4.26 -45.85
CA ALA A 417 -2.39 5.08 -46.97
C ALA A 417 -2.45 4.27 -48.27
N LYS A 418 -1.43 3.47 -48.62
CA LYS A 418 -1.47 2.68 -49.86
C LYS A 418 -2.61 1.66 -49.86
N SER A 419 -2.84 0.98 -48.74
CA SER A 419 -3.98 0.06 -48.59
C SER A 419 -5.33 0.77 -48.79
N ARG A 420 -5.46 2.02 -48.32
CA ARG A 420 -6.68 2.83 -48.53
C ARG A 420 -6.84 3.26 -49.98
N SER A 421 -5.75 3.62 -50.64
CA SER A 421 -5.72 3.94 -52.08
C SER A 421 -6.15 2.74 -52.93
N ASP A 422 -5.59 1.55 -52.67
CA ASP A 422 -5.94 0.33 -53.40
C ASP A 422 -7.42 -0.04 -53.25
N ASN A 423 -8.03 0.25 -52.09
CA ASN A 423 -9.46 0.04 -51.89
C ASN A 423 -10.32 1.03 -52.67
N LEU A 424 -9.92 2.30 -52.79
CA LEU A 424 -10.59 3.26 -53.67
C LEU A 424 -10.51 2.83 -55.14
N ILE A 425 -9.35 2.34 -55.59
CA ILE A 425 -9.17 1.78 -56.93
C ILE A 425 -10.07 0.55 -57.15
N LYS A 426 -10.24 -0.32 -56.13
CA LYS A 426 -11.20 -1.44 -56.22
C LYS A 426 -12.64 -0.96 -56.38
N PHE A 427 -13.05 0.10 -55.70
CA PHE A 427 -14.39 0.69 -55.89
C PHE A 427 -14.55 1.29 -57.29
N GLN A 428 -13.49 1.87 -57.85
CA GLN A 428 -13.46 2.34 -59.24
C GLN A 428 -13.59 1.18 -60.24
N GLN A 429 -12.88 0.07 -60.03
CA GLN A 429 -13.01 -1.16 -60.84
C GLN A 429 -14.40 -1.80 -60.77
N GLN A 430 -15.15 -1.56 -59.69
CA GLN A 430 -16.53 -2.02 -59.50
C GLN A 430 -17.58 -1.07 -60.10
N ASN A 431 -17.18 -0.01 -60.81
CA ASN A 431 -18.05 1.07 -61.31
C ASN A 431 -18.82 1.81 -60.20
N VAL A 432 -18.28 1.83 -58.97
CA VAL A 432 -18.87 2.57 -57.84
C VAL A 432 -18.36 4.02 -57.80
N LEU A 433 -17.13 4.24 -58.25
CA LEU A 433 -16.49 5.56 -58.43
C LEU A 433 -16.20 5.81 -59.91
N SER A 434 -16.20 7.06 -60.35
CA SER A 434 -15.91 7.40 -61.75
C SER A 434 -14.48 7.03 -62.14
N ALA A 435 -14.30 6.53 -63.37
CA ALA A 435 -13.00 6.29 -63.99
C ALA A 435 -12.21 7.57 -64.28
N ASP A 436 -12.87 8.74 -64.25
CA ASP A 436 -12.31 10.03 -64.65
C ASP A 436 -11.35 10.64 -63.61
N TYR A 437 -11.31 10.08 -62.39
CA TYR A 437 -10.51 10.58 -61.29
C TYR A 437 -9.36 9.64 -60.94
N ASN A 438 -8.20 10.21 -60.61
CA ASN A 438 -7.08 9.45 -60.08
C ASN A 438 -7.19 9.32 -58.55
N PHE A 439 -7.45 8.11 -58.05
CA PHE A 439 -7.47 7.77 -56.63
C PHE A 439 -6.17 7.11 -56.12
N GLU A 440 -5.13 7.05 -56.95
CA GLU A 440 -3.81 6.56 -56.56
C GLU A 440 -3.04 7.61 -55.75
N PHE A 441 -2.50 7.20 -54.60
CA PHE A 441 -1.59 8.00 -53.79
C PHE A 441 -0.49 7.13 -53.15
N THR A 442 0.61 7.80 -52.78
CA THR A 442 1.83 7.18 -52.22
C THR A 442 1.61 6.67 -50.80
N ASP A 443 2.43 5.71 -50.38
CA ASP A 443 2.43 5.22 -49.01
C ASP A 443 3.16 6.20 -48.08
N ASP A 444 2.41 7.01 -47.34
CA ASP A 444 2.94 8.10 -46.52
C ASP A 444 2.13 8.30 -45.24
N ILE A 445 2.80 8.19 -44.09
CA ILE A 445 2.18 8.31 -42.76
C ILE A 445 1.56 9.69 -42.52
N ARG A 446 2.03 10.73 -43.21
CA ARG A 446 1.45 12.09 -43.13
C ARG A 446 0.01 12.10 -43.67
N ILE A 447 -0.30 11.24 -44.64
CA ILE A 447 -1.67 11.06 -45.15
C ILE A 447 -2.54 10.44 -44.05
N ASP A 448 -2.06 9.41 -43.35
CA ASP A 448 -2.77 8.82 -42.21
C ASP A 448 -3.02 9.86 -41.11
N GLN A 449 -2.01 10.66 -40.75
CA GLN A 449 -2.11 11.69 -39.71
C GLN A 449 -3.19 12.72 -40.04
N ILE A 450 -3.19 13.27 -41.25
CA ILE A 450 -4.20 14.23 -41.70
C ILE A 450 -5.57 13.58 -41.74
N ALA A 451 -5.66 12.37 -42.29
CA ALA A 451 -6.94 11.74 -42.57
C ALA A 451 -7.68 11.31 -41.29
N GLU A 452 -6.95 10.65 -40.40
CA GLU A 452 -7.47 10.18 -39.12
C GLU A 452 -7.81 11.35 -38.19
N PHE A 453 -7.03 12.43 -38.24
CA PHE A 453 -7.33 13.66 -37.48
C PHE A 453 -8.56 14.39 -38.03
N GLY A 454 -8.64 14.58 -39.35
CA GLY A 454 -9.78 15.22 -39.99
C GLY A 454 -11.09 14.48 -39.71
N ASP A 455 -11.05 13.16 -39.74
CA ASP A 455 -12.18 12.30 -39.40
C ASP A 455 -12.63 12.43 -37.93
N LEU A 456 -11.65 12.48 -37.03
CA LEU A 456 -11.88 12.68 -35.60
C LEU A 456 -12.57 14.03 -35.35
N ILE A 457 -12.15 15.09 -36.04
CA ILE A 457 -12.83 16.39 -35.96
C ILE A 457 -14.25 16.32 -36.51
N SER A 458 -14.44 15.74 -37.71
CA SER A 458 -15.71 15.81 -38.42
C SER A 458 -16.79 14.91 -37.83
N ARG A 459 -16.51 13.61 -37.68
CA ARG A 459 -17.51 12.62 -37.26
C ARG A 459 -17.66 12.49 -35.75
N LYS A 460 -16.56 12.67 -35.01
CA LYS A 460 -16.56 12.47 -33.55
C LYS A 460 -16.81 13.79 -32.83
N ILE A 461 -15.90 14.76 -32.91
CA ILE A 461 -16.00 16.00 -32.14
C ILE A 461 -17.24 16.82 -32.58
N TRP A 462 -17.30 17.22 -33.85
CA TRP A 462 -18.42 18.01 -34.35
C TRP A 462 -19.70 17.17 -34.46
N GLY A 463 -19.61 15.95 -34.99
CA GLY A 463 -20.75 15.05 -35.13
C GLY A 463 -21.46 14.71 -33.82
N GLU A 464 -20.73 14.51 -32.71
CA GLU A 464 -21.33 14.32 -31.38
C GLU A 464 -21.97 15.60 -30.85
N GLN A 465 -21.31 16.75 -31.04
CA GLN A 465 -21.87 18.04 -30.63
C GLN A 465 -23.20 18.34 -31.34
N VAL A 466 -23.28 18.05 -32.65
CA VAL A 466 -24.52 18.16 -33.43
C VAL A 466 -25.60 17.24 -32.85
N LYS A 467 -25.28 15.96 -32.54
CA LYS A 467 -26.24 15.04 -31.92
C LYS A 467 -26.76 15.52 -30.57
N GLN A 468 -25.89 16.13 -29.74
CA GLN A 468 -26.29 16.69 -28.45
C GLN A 468 -27.25 17.88 -28.65
N ILE A 469 -26.93 18.79 -29.57
CA ILE A 469 -27.82 19.92 -29.90
C ILE A 469 -29.16 19.39 -30.42
N GLU A 470 -29.17 18.40 -31.32
CA GLU A 470 -30.41 17.78 -31.81
C GLU A 470 -31.23 17.12 -30.70
N ALA A 471 -30.59 16.48 -29.72
CA ALA A 471 -31.26 15.90 -28.56
C ALA A 471 -31.94 16.98 -27.69
N GLU A 472 -31.28 18.10 -27.46
CA GLU A 472 -31.87 19.23 -26.73
C GLU A 472 -32.99 19.90 -27.54
N ARG A 473 -32.84 20.04 -28.86
CA ARG A 473 -33.93 20.52 -29.74
C ARG A 473 -35.16 19.63 -29.73
N LYS A 474 -35.00 18.32 -29.50
CA LYS A 474 -36.14 17.40 -29.33
C LYS A 474 -36.89 17.67 -28.02
N LYS A 475 -36.21 18.16 -26.99
CA LYS A 475 -36.81 18.56 -25.70
C LYS A 475 -37.42 19.96 -25.78
N ASP A 476 -36.73 20.91 -26.40
CA ASP A 476 -37.20 22.28 -26.63
C ASP A 476 -37.22 22.63 -28.13
N LYS A 477 -38.43 22.60 -28.71
CA LYS A 477 -38.66 22.90 -30.12
C LYS A 477 -38.46 24.38 -30.49
N LYS A 478 -38.25 25.28 -29.51
CA LYS A 478 -38.00 26.72 -29.77
C LYS A 478 -36.56 27.02 -30.18
N LEU A 479 -35.65 26.06 -29.99
CA LEU A 479 -34.23 26.22 -30.32
C LEU A 479 -34.00 26.26 -31.86
N PRO A 480 -33.10 27.13 -32.35
CA PRO A 480 -32.87 27.35 -33.78
C PRO A 480 -32.41 26.08 -34.52
N THR A 481 -32.64 26.01 -35.83
CA THR A 481 -32.17 24.89 -36.67
C THR A 481 -30.67 24.97 -36.90
N ILE A 482 -29.99 23.84 -36.76
CA ILE A 482 -28.55 23.74 -36.96
C ILE A 482 -28.27 23.92 -38.47
N PRO A 483 -27.39 24.86 -38.87
CA PRO A 483 -26.95 24.99 -40.26
C PRO A 483 -26.21 23.74 -40.72
N HIS A 484 -26.44 23.29 -41.95
CA HIS A 484 -25.65 22.21 -42.54
C HIS A 484 -24.21 22.68 -42.74
N LEU A 485 -23.26 21.98 -42.12
CA LEU A 485 -21.82 22.27 -42.23
C LEU A 485 -21.08 20.97 -42.55
N ASP A 486 -20.52 20.88 -43.76
CA ASP A 486 -19.61 19.80 -44.16
C ASP A 486 -18.16 20.27 -43.95
N ILE A 487 -17.52 19.75 -42.91
CA ILE A 487 -16.15 20.09 -42.53
C ILE A 487 -15.16 19.71 -43.63
N VAL A 488 -15.40 18.61 -44.36
CA VAL A 488 -14.49 18.15 -45.43
C VAL A 488 -14.51 19.16 -46.58
N GLU A 489 -15.69 19.61 -46.99
CA GLU A 489 -15.85 20.62 -48.05
C GLU A 489 -15.21 21.95 -47.66
N GLU A 490 -15.40 22.40 -46.41
CA GLU A 490 -14.84 23.67 -45.94
C GLU A 490 -13.31 23.63 -45.81
N ILE A 491 -12.72 22.51 -45.37
CA ILE A 491 -11.27 22.34 -45.35
C ILE A 491 -10.68 22.24 -46.75
N ALA A 492 -11.34 21.55 -47.68
CA ALA A 492 -10.90 21.52 -49.08
C ALA A 492 -10.90 22.93 -49.70
N LYS A 493 -11.85 23.81 -49.36
CA LYS A 493 -11.82 25.23 -49.78
C LYS A 493 -10.67 25.99 -49.12
N PHE A 494 -10.50 25.85 -47.79
CA PHE A 494 -9.45 26.53 -47.03
C PHE A 494 -8.04 26.17 -47.54
N TRP A 495 -7.81 24.91 -47.90
CA TRP A 495 -6.56 24.43 -48.47
C TRP A 495 -6.39 24.70 -49.98
N ASN A 496 -7.29 25.47 -50.60
CA ASN A 496 -7.30 25.77 -52.04
C ASN A 496 -7.39 24.51 -52.95
N LEU A 497 -8.07 23.47 -52.47
CA LEU A 497 -8.27 22.18 -53.14
C LEU A 497 -9.70 22.01 -53.68
N SER A 498 -10.41 23.12 -53.95
CA SER A 498 -11.82 23.09 -54.37
C SER A 498 -12.09 22.31 -55.67
N GLU A 499 -11.08 22.15 -56.53
CA GLU A 499 -11.18 21.34 -57.74
C GLU A 499 -11.42 19.84 -57.46
N TYR A 500 -11.06 19.35 -56.27
CA TYR A 500 -11.22 17.96 -55.86
C TYR A 500 -12.56 17.69 -55.14
N LEU A 501 -13.44 18.68 -55.02
CA LEU A 501 -14.74 18.52 -54.34
C LEU A 501 -15.68 17.51 -55.02
N LEU A 502 -15.65 17.42 -56.35
CA LEU A 502 -16.44 16.44 -57.11
C LEU A 502 -16.03 14.99 -56.77
N PRO A 503 -14.73 14.62 -56.86
CA PRO A 503 -14.26 13.31 -56.39
C PRO A 503 -14.60 13.03 -54.92
N ILE A 504 -14.46 14.02 -54.03
CA ILE A 504 -14.76 13.86 -52.60
C ILE A 504 -16.24 13.51 -52.38
N ARG A 505 -17.16 14.16 -53.09
CA ARG A 505 -18.60 13.87 -53.02
C ARG A 505 -18.93 12.48 -53.55
N GLU A 506 -18.23 11.99 -54.57
CA GLU A 506 -18.38 10.59 -55.01
C GLU A 506 -17.91 9.61 -53.94
N ILE A 507 -16.78 9.89 -53.28
CA ILE A 507 -16.26 9.05 -52.19
C ILE A 507 -17.25 8.99 -51.02
N GLN A 508 -17.81 10.12 -50.59
CA GLN A 508 -18.81 10.17 -49.51
C GLN A 508 -20.06 9.33 -49.83
N ARG A 509 -20.41 9.17 -51.11
CA ARG A 509 -21.59 8.42 -51.58
C ARG A 509 -21.33 6.94 -51.89
N ILE A 510 -20.11 6.42 -51.70
CA ILE A 510 -19.78 5.00 -51.98
C ILE A 510 -20.81 4.02 -51.40
N ASN A 511 -21.22 4.21 -50.14
CA ASN A 511 -22.19 3.32 -49.49
C ASN A 511 -23.60 3.39 -50.09
N GLU A 512 -24.00 4.54 -50.63
CA GLU A 512 -25.26 4.71 -51.36
C GLU A 512 -25.15 4.05 -52.73
N SER A 513 -24.08 4.35 -53.47
CA SER A 513 -23.79 3.76 -54.77
C SER A 513 -23.72 2.24 -54.71
N LEU A 514 -23.07 1.65 -53.70
CA LEU A 514 -23.04 0.19 -53.49
C LEU A 514 -24.45 -0.39 -53.32
N LYS A 515 -25.33 0.29 -52.58
CA LYS A 515 -26.74 -0.14 -52.40
C LYS A 515 -27.54 -0.01 -53.68
N GLU A 516 -27.39 1.10 -54.40
CA GLU A 516 -28.06 1.35 -55.68
C GLU A 516 -27.68 0.29 -56.73
N HIS A 517 -26.40 -0.10 -56.77
CA HIS A 517 -25.88 -1.13 -57.67
C HIS A 517 -26.08 -2.57 -57.15
N LYS A 518 -26.73 -2.75 -55.99
CA LYS A 518 -26.95 -4.06 -55.32
C LYS A 518 -25.66 -4.87 -55.10
N LEU A 519 -24.53 -4.20 -54.93
CA LEU A 519 -23.24 -4.81 -54.66
C LEU A 519 -23.08 -5.07 -53.16
N LYS A 520 -22.44 -6.20 -52.80
CA LYS A 520 -22.15 -6.53 -51.40
C LYS A 520 -20.92 -5.76 -50.94
N GLY A 521 -21.04 -4.99 -49.86
CA GLY A 521 -19.93 -4.30 -49.23
C GLY A 521 -20.36 -3.05 -48.48
N ASN A 522 -19.43 -2.44 -47.78
CA ASN A 522 -19.53 -1.08 -47.24
C ASN A 522 -18.11 -0.52 -47.06
N THR A 523 -17.98 0.78 -46.81
CA THR A 523 -16.68 1.40 -46.55
C THR A 523 -16.06 0.99 -45.20
N GLY A 524 -16.73 0.15 -44.41
CA GLY A 524 -16.28 -0.27 -43.08
C GLY A 524 -16.28 0.84 -42.02
N GLY A 525 -16.70 2.06 -42.38
CA GLY A 525 -16.53 3.26 -41.57
C GLY A 525 -15.19 3.95 -41.74
N VAL A 526 -14.36 3.55 -42.73
CA VAL A 526 -13.08 4.20 -43.06
C VAL A 526 -13.35 5.55 -43.74
N PRO A 527 -12.67 6.64 -43.33
CA PRO A 527 -12.87 7.99 -43.86
C PRO A 527 -12.08 8.24 -45.16
N TYR A 528 -12.42 7.53 -46.23
CA TYR A 528 -11.66 7.58 -47.50
C TYR A 528 -11.56 9.00 -48.10
N GLU A 529 -12.58 9.84 -47.87
CA GLU A 529 -12.62 11.23 -48.32
C GLU A 529 -11.47 12.06 -47.74
N TRP A 530 -11.11 11.77 -46.48
CA TRP A 530 -10.01 12.42 -45.78
C TRP A 530 -8.64 11.91 -46.22
N TYR A 531 -8.51 10.61 -46.49
CA TYR A 531 -7.28 10.03 -47.07
C TYR A 531 -7.00 10.62 -48.45
N TYR A 532 -8.03 10.75 -49.29
CA TYR A 532 -7.90 11.37 -50.60
C TYR A 532 -7.52 12.85 -50.50
N LEU A 533 -8.20 13.61 -49.63
CA LEU A 533 -7.93 15.04 -49.44
C LEU A 533 -6.52 15.29 -48.90
N GLY A 534 -6.08 14.51 -47.90
CA GLY A 534 -4.73 14.59 -47.33
C GLY A 534 -3.65 14.28 -48.36
N ALA A 535 -3.85 13.27 -49.21
CA ALA A 535 -2.94 12.95 -50.30
C ALA A 535 -2.79 14.11 -51.29
N LYS A 536 -3.91 14.72 -51.74
CA LYS A 536 -3.88 15.86 -52.67
C LYS A 536 -3.25 17.11 -52.06
N TYR A 537 -3.39 17.30 -50.75
CA TYR A 537 -2.69 18.37 -50.05
C TYR A 537 -1.17 18.20 -50.09
N LEU A 538 -0.67 16.99 -49.79
CA LEU A 538 0.76 16.68 -49.78
C LEU A 538 1.38 16.67 -51.20
N GLU A 539 0.63 16.25 -52.22
CA GLU A 539 1.06 16.37 -53.62
C GLU A 539 1.34 17.83 -54.02
N ARG A 540 0.55 18.79 -53.51
CA ARG A 540 0.78 20.23 -53.75
C ARG A 540 1.86 20.83 -52.85
N HIS A 541 2.23 20.17 -51.77
CA HIS A 541 3.22 20.65 -50.78
C HIS A 541 4.27 19.56 -50.47
N PRO A 542 5.08 19.15 -51.47
CA PRO A 542 5.98 17.99 -51.33
C PRO A 542 7.08 18.16 -50.27
N GLY A 543 7.36 19.38 -49.81
CA GLY A 543 8.36 19.68 -48.78
C GLY A 543 7.85 19.70 -47.33
N LEU A 544 6.58 19.36 -47.08
CA LEU A 544 5.99 19.44 -45.74
C LEU A 544 6.42 18.27 -44.85
N GLU A 545 7.39 18.45 -43.96
CA GLU A 545 7.87 17.37 -43.08
C GLU A 545 6.95 17.10 -41.87
N ASP A 546 6.34 18.14 -41.28
CA ASP A 546 5.43 18.03 -40.13
C ASP A 546 4.04 18.59 -40.48
N VAL A 547 3.00 17.81 -40.19
CA VAL A 547 1.60 18.18 -40.43
C VAL A 547 0.98 19.01 -39.28
N ARG A 548 1.73 19.25 -38.20
CA ARG A 548 1.22 19.96 -37.01
C ARG A 548 0.70 21.36 -37.34
N GLU A 549 1.47 22.17 -38.06
CA GLU A 549 1.10 23.56 -38.37
C GLU A 549 -0.18 23.62 -39.22
N ILE A 550 -0.24 22.81 -40.29
CA ILE A 550 -1.41 22.76 -41.19
C ILE A 550 -2.68 22.31 -40.45
N CYS A 551 -2.53 21.38 -39.50
CA CYS A 551 -3.64 20.89 -38.69
C CYS A 551 -4.06 21.94 -37.65
N GLN A 552 -3.13 22.69 -37.08
CA GLN A 552 -3.43 23.81 -36.18
C GLN A 552 -4.20 24.94 -36.89
N ASP A 553 -3.81 25.25 -38.12
CA ASP A 553 -4.52 26.21 -38.97
C ASP A 553 -5.94 25.72 -39.32
N ALA A 554 -6.07 24.43 -39.64
CA ALA A 554 -7.38 23.81 -39.86
C ALA A 554 -8.27 23.89 -38.61
N ILE A 555 -7.73 23.66 -37.40
CA ILE A 555 -8.46 23.83 -36.14
C ILE A 555 -8.94 25.27 -35.99
N ALA A 556 -8.07 26.25 -36.24
CA ALA A 556 -8.42 27.67 -36.12
C ALA A 556 -9.55 28.05 -37.08
N TYR A 557 -9.48 27.59 -38.33
CA TYR A 557 -10.51 27.81 -39.33
C TYR A 557 -11.85 27.15 -38.96
N ILE A 558 -11.85 25.86 -38.61
CA ILE A 558 -13.07 25.14 -38.19
C ILE A 558 -13.69 25.79 -36.95
N SER A 559 -12.86 26.19 -35.98
CA SER A 559 -13.31 26.86 -34.76
C SER A 559 -14.08 28.15 -35.05
N GLN A 560 -13.65 28.92 -36.04
CA GLN A 560 -14.36 30.14 -36.49
C GLN A 560 -15.72 29.81 -37.13
N LEU A 561 -15.84 28.69 -37.84
CA LEU A 561 -17.08 28.24 -38.47
C LEU A 561 -18.11 27.71 -37.47
N ILE A 562 -17.69 26.94 -36.47
CA ILE A 562 -18.61 26.28 -35.52
C ILE A 562 -19.06 27.21 -34.38
N LYS A 563 -18.21 28.15 -33.94
CA LYS A 563 -18.47 29.01 -32.77
C LYS A 563 -19.79 29.78 -32.84
N PRO A 564 -20.18 30.42 -33.97
CA PRO A 564 -21.45 31.13 -34.08
C PRO A 564 -22.67 30.23 -33.90
N THR A 565 -22.56 28.95 -34.30
CA THR A 565 -23.64 27.96 -34.15
C THR A 565 -23.72 27.49 -32.70
N VAL A 566 -22.60 27.13 -32.08
CA VAL A 566 -22.56 26.55 -30.72
C VAL A 566 -23.08 27.53 -29.66
N VAL A 567 -22.71 28.81 -29.74
CA VAL A 567 -23.09 29.83 -28.74
C VAL A 567 -24.61 30.07 -28.67
N GLN A 568 -25.37 29.67 -29.71
CA GLN A 568 -26.83 29.79 -29.73
C GLN A 568 -27.54 28.75 -28.83
N TYR A 569 -26.81 27.74 -28.35
CA TYR A 569 -27.37 26.64 -27.56
C TYR A 569 -26.74 26.59 -26.17
N LYS A 570 -27.56 26.49 -25.12
CA LYS A 570 -27.10 26.26 -23.75
C LYS A 570 -27.21 24.77 -23.44
N LEU A 571 -26.14 24.03 -23.69
CA LEU A 571 -26.07 22.59 -23.40
C LEU A 571 -25.84 22.35 -21.89
N PRO A 572 -26.38 21.25 -21.33
CA PRO A 572 -26.01 20.80 -19.99
C PRO A 572 -24.50 20.51 -19.93
N ASP A 573 -23.83 20.94 -18.87
CA ASP A 573 -22.38 20.77 -18.73
C ASP A 573 -21.96 19.46 -18.03
N GLY A 574 -22.95 18.67 -17.57
CA GLY A 574 -22.74 17.32 -17.03
C GLY A 574 -22.40 17.25 -15.53
N TRP A 575 -22.42 18.37 -14.80
CA TRP A 575 -21.95 18.43 -13.40
C TRP A 575 -23.05 18.60 -12.33
N ASP A 576 -24.32 18.54 -12.71
CA ASP A 576 -25.45 18.86 -11.80
C ASP A 576 -25.53 17.94 -10.57
N ASP A 577 -25.35 16.64 -10.76
CA ASP A 577 -25.34 15.68 -9.64
C ASP A 577 -24.17 15.96 -8.69
N LEU A 578 -23.00 16.37 -9.22
CA LEU A 578 -21.86 16.74 -8.38
C LEU A 578 -22.17 17.99 -7.57
N ARG A 579 -22.81 19.00 -8.17
CA ARG A 579 -23.19 20.22 -7.45
C ARG A 579 -24.15 19.93 -6.29
N LEU A 580 -25.15 19.09 -6.56
CA LEU A 580 -26.11 18.63 -5.56
C LEU A 580 -25.41 17.84 -4.46
N TRP A 581 -24.50 16.94 -4.84
CA TRP A 581 -23.72 16.13 -3.91
C TRP A 581 -22.88 16.99 -2.96
N VAL A 582 -22.11 17.96 -3.48
CA VAL A 582 -21.30 18.90 -2.67
C VAL A 582 -22.18 19.60 -1.63
N THR A 583 -23.35 20.08 -2.05
CA THR A 583 -24.29 20.78 -1.16
C THR A 583 -24.80 19.90 -0.01
N ARG A 584 -24.87 18.58 -0.22
CA ARG A 584 -25.36 17.60 0.77
C ARG A 584 -24.28 17.11 1.71
N VAL A 585 -23.05 16.92 1.23
CA VAL A 585 -21.98 16.29 2.01
C VAL A 585 -21.13 17.29 2.79
N VAL A 586 -21.04 18.54 2.35
CA VAL A 586 -20.24 19.58 3.01
C VAL A 586 -20.95 20.11 4.24
N MET A 587 -20.25 20.06 5.36
CA MET A 587 -20.70 20.51 6.68
C MET A 587 -19.76 21.60 7.20
N LEU A 588 -20.34 22.75 7.54
CA LEU A 588 -19.66 23.92 8.11
C LEU A 588 -20.18 24.21 9.52
N PRO A 589 -19.37 24.84 10.40
CA PRO A 589 -19.73 25.18 11.77
C PRO A 589 -21.02 25.99 11.85
N GLY A 590 -21.84 25.75 12.88
CA GLY A 590 -23.07 26.49 13.13
C GLY A 590 -24.24 26.20 12.17
N LYS A 591 -24.05 25.34 11.16
CA LYS A 591 -25.14 24.84 10.31
C LYS A 591 -25.79 23.66 11.02
N ALA A 592 -27.06 23.78 11.41
CA ALA A 592 -27.78 22.65 11.99
C ALA A 592 -27.77 21.48 10.98
N THR A 593 -27.12 20.37 11.34
CA THR A 593 -27.24 19.11 10.60
C THR A 593 -28.71 18.74 10.67
N SER A 594 -29.46 19.03 9.61
CA SER A 594 -30.86 18.66 9.57
C SER A 594 -30.90 17.13 9.55
N VAL A 595 -31.22 16.53 10.70
CA VAL A 595 -31.48 15.08 10.85
C VAL A 595 -32.50 14.62 9.80
N THR A 596 -33.40 15.53 9.41
CA THR A 596 -34.33 15.44 8.28
C THR A 596 -33.65 15.10 6.95
N THR A 597 -32.47 15.63 6.63
CA THR A 597 -31.78 15.38 5.35
C THR A 597 -31.19 13.96 5.26
N SER A 598 -30.67 13.42 6.37
CA SER A 598 -30.13 12.05 6.40
C SER A 598 -31.25 11.00 6.26
N ALA A 599 -32.37 11.19 6.97
CA ALA A 599 -33.53 10.32 6.84
C ALA A 599 -34.14 10.37 5.43
N GLU A 600 -34.25 11.56 4.83
CA GLU A 600 -34.74 11.72 3.46
C GLU A 600 -33.82 11.03 2.43
N VAL A 601 -32.50 11.18 2.57
CA VAL A 601 -31.53 10.49 1.70
C VAL A 601 -31.69 8.98 1.84
N PHE A 602 -31.71 8.45 3.07
CA PHE A 602 -31.91 7.01 3.30
C PHE A 602 -33.22 6.50 2.69
N LEU A 603 -34.32 7.25 2.84
CA LEU A 603 -35.61 6.87 2.26
C LEU A 603 -35.57 6.89 0.71
N GLN A 604 -34.86 7.85 0.11
CA GLN A 604 -34.64 7.88 -1.34
C GLN A 604 -33.81 6.68 -1.81
N GLU A 605 -32.73 6.34 -1.11
CA GLU A 605 -31.89 5.18 -1.41
C GLU A 605 -32.67 3.86 -1.27
N LEU A 606 -33.42 3.70 -0.18
CA LEU A 606 -34.27 2.53 0.06
C LEU A 606 -35.36 2.39 -1.00
N SER A 607 -36.03 3.49 -1.37
CA SER A 607 -37.01 3.52 -2.44
C SER A 607 -36.38 3.12 -3.78
N GLY A 608 -35.19 3.67 -4.11
CA GLY A 608 -34.44 3.32 -5.31
C GLY A 608 -34.07 1.83 -5.35
N TYR A 609 -33.62 1.27 -4.22
CA TYR A 609 -33.33 -0.16 -4.08
C TYR A 609 -34.58 -1.02 -4.32
N GLN A 610 -35.72 -0.66 -3.73
CA GLN A 610 -36.98 -1.38 -3.94
C GLN A 610 -37.45 -1.32 -5.40
N LEU A 611 -37.33 -0.16 -6.06
CA LEU A 611 -37.68 0.02 -7.47
C LEU A 611 -36.75 -0.75 -8.41
N ALA A 612 -35.47 -0.88 -8.09
CA ALA A 612 -34.50 -1.64 -8.86
C ALA A 612 -34.80 -3.16 -8.87
N LYS A 613 -35.51 -3.65 -7.86
CA LYS A 613 -35.96 -5.04 -7.73
C LYS A 613 -37.33 -5.32 -8.35
N LYS A 614 -38.03 -4.33 -8.90
CA LYS A 614 -39.32 -4.54 -9.58
C LYS A 614 -39.12 -5.11 -11.00
N PRO A 615 -39.90 -6.12 -11.42
CA PRO A 615 -39.92 -6.59 -12.80
C PRO A 615 -40.72 -5.63 -13.70
N GLY A 616 -40.26 -5.42 -14.94
CA GLY A 616 -41.03 -4.72 -15.98
C GLY A 616 -41.03 -3.18 -15.90
N ARG A 617 -42.16 -2.57 -16.31
CA ARG A 617 -42.31 -1.10 -16.47
C ARG A 617 -42.27 -0.41 -15.10
N GLY A 618 -41.40 0.60 -14.96
CA GLY A 618 -41.17 1.31 -13.68
C GLY A 618 -39.93 0.86 -12.90
N ARG A 619 -39.13 -0.07 -13.46
CA ARG A 619 -37.80 -0.41 -12.94
C ARG A 619 -36.87 0.80 -13.05
N GLN A 620 -36.18 1.13 -11.96
CA GLN A 620 -35.09 2.10 -11.95
C GLN A 620 -33.74 1.39 -11.89
N LEU A 621 -32.71 2.00 -12.48
CA LEU A 621 -31.34 1.52 -12.35
C LEU A 621 -30.80 1.96 -10.99
N ILE A 622 -30.09 1.06 -10.31
CA ILE A 622 -29.35 1.36 -9.08
C ILE A 622 -27.86 1.16 -9.32
N CYS A 623 -27.03 1.98 -8.71
CA CYS A 623 -25.59 1.81 -8.78
C CYS A 623 -25.15 0.47 -8.18
N SER A 624 -24.32 -0.28 -8.90
CA SER A 624 -23.74 -1.54 -8.45
C SER A 624 -22.74 -1.35 -7.30
N ILE A 625 -22.15 -0.15 -7.22
CA ILE A 625 -21.11 0.23 -6.28
C ILE A 625 -21.74 0.87 -5.03
N SER A 626 -22.34 2.05 -5.19
CA SER A 626 -23.03 2.77 -4.10
C SER A 626 -24.53 2.49 -4.10
N HIS A 627 -25.26 2.92 -3.06
CA HIS A 627 -26.74 2.95 -3.07
C HIS A 627 -27.29 4.34 -3.39
N SER A 628 -26.42 5.21 -3.92
CA SER A 628 -26.67 6.65 -3.96
C SER A 628 -27.87 7.04 -4.83
N PRO A 629 -28.56 8.14 -4.51
CA PRO A 629 -29.79 8.58 -5.18
C PRO A 629 -29.55 9.36 -6.48
N TYR A 630 -28.31 9.42 -6.98
CA TYR A 630 -27.92 10.23 -8.14
C TYR A 630 -28.23 9.52 -9.46
N THR A 631 -28.08 10.22 -10.59
CA THR A 631 -28.35 9.67 -11.92
C THR A 631 -27.53 8.40 -12.16
N VAL A 632 -28.19 7.34 -12.57
CA VAL A 632 -27.56 6.03 -12.83
C VAL A 632 -27.60 5.71 -14.32
N THR A 633 -26.45 5.39 -14.88
CA THR A 633 -26.29 4.97 -16.28
C THR A 633 -25.68 3.57 -16.36
N GLU A 634 -25.84 2.91 -17.51
CA GLU A 634 -25.14 1.65 -17.77
C GLU A 634 -23.63 1.91 -17.92
N GLN A 635 -22.83 1.04 -17.31
CA GLN A 635 -21.37 1.14 -17.32
C GLN A 635 -20.83 0.94 -18.76
N MET A 636 -20.11 1.93 -19.27
CA MET A 636 -19.32 1.81 -20.50
C MET A 636 -17.87 1.46 -20.15
N GLU A 637 -17.27 0.51 -20.88
CA GLU A 637 -15.87 0.06 -20.66
C GLU A 637 -14.84 1.19 -20.70
N SER A 638 -15.08 2.24 -21.49
CA SER A 638 -14.18 3.39 -21.63
C SER A 638 -14.24 4.40 -20.48
N ALA A 639 -15.25 4.30 -19.61
CA ALA A 639 -15.54 5.31 -18.56
C ALA A 639 -15.17 4.86 -17.13
N VAL A 640 -14.56 3.68 -16.99
CA VAL A 640 -14.37 2.99 -15.71
C VAL A 640 -13.10 2.15 -15.74
N LEU A 641 -12.49 1.97 -14.57
CA LEU A 641 -11.21 1.25 -14.44
C LEU A 641 -11.33 -0.26 -14.71
N PHE A 642 -12.45 -0.90 -14.39
CA PHE A 642 -12.63 -2.36 -14.44
C PHE A 642 -13.75 -2.77 -15.42
N THR A 643 -13.78 -4.04 -15.87
CA THR A 643 -14.79 -4.48 -16.85
C THR A 643 -16.22 -4.45 -16.27
N PRO A 644 -17.24 -4.25 -17.10
CA PRO A 644 -18.63 -4.46 -16.69
C PRO A 644 -18.86 -5.94 -16.33
N GLN A 645 -18.74 -6.30 -15.06
CA GLN A 645 -18.99 -7.68 -14.61
C GLN A 645 -20.50 -8.03 -14.61
N VAL A 646 -20.79 -9.29 -14.93
CA VAL A 646 -22.15 -9.81 -15.17
C VAL A 646 -23.00 -9.96 -13.89
N TYR A 647 -22.37 -10.07 -12.71
CA TYR A 647 -23.07 -10.37 -11.46
C TYR A 647 -22.92 -9.26 -10.41
N THR A 648 -24.06 -8.81 -9.88
CA THR A 648 -24.17 -8.00 -8.68
C THR A 648 -25.48 -8.34 -7.97
N ASN A 649 -25.44 -8.44 -6.64
CA ASN A 649 -26.63 -8.68 -5.80
C ASN A 649 -27.65 -7.54 -5.91
N LYS A 650 -27.30 -6.40 -6.54
CA LYS A 650 -28.19 -5.25 -6.74
C LYS A 650 -29.02 -5.33 -8.03
N GLN A 651 -28.67 -6.22 -8.96
CA GLN A 651 -29.50 -6.51 -10.13
C GLN A 651 -30.50 -7.64 -9.82
N MET A 652 -31.46 -7.87 -10.72
CA MET A 652 -32.36 -9.03 -10.62
C MET A 652 -31.61 -10.29 -11.02
N LEU A 653 -31.79 -11.36 -10.25
CA LEU A 653 -31.27 -12.69 -10.56
C LEU A 653 -31.92 -13.19 -11.87
N GLY A 654 -31.11 -13.71 -12.80
CA GLY A 654 -31.59 -14.28 -14.08
C GLY A 654 -31.85 -13.28 -15.22
N GLY A 655 -31.43 -12.01 -15.10
CA GLY A 655 -31.53 -11.04 -16.20
C GLY A 655 -30.49 -11.26 -17.30
N SER A 656 -30.87 -11.00 -18.57
CA SER A 656 -29.97 -11.10 -19.73
C SER A 656 -28.99 -9.92 -19.89
N ASN A 657 -29.11 -8.87 -19.08
CA ASN A 657 -28.25 -7.68 -19.15
C ASN A 657 -26.98 -7.90 -18.31
N ALA A 658 -25.85 -8.05 -19.00
CA ALA A 658 -24.55 -8.30 -18.40
C ALA A 658 -23.78 -7.03 -17.96
N LYS A 659 -24.37 -5.83 -18.12
CA LYS A 659 -23.72 -4.56 -17.78
C LYS A 659 -24.14 -4.07 -16.39
N ARG A 660 -23.16 -3.69 -15.57
CA ARG A 660 -23.38 -2.99 -14.30
C ARG A 660 -23.93 -1.59 -14.55
N ASN A 661 -24.52 -1.03 -13.50
CA ASN A 661 -25.03 0.32 -13.46
C ASN A 661 -24.14 1.15 -12.52
N ILE A 662 -23.84 2.39 -12.86
CA ILE A 662 -23.01 3.26 -12.04
C ILE A 662 -23.70 4.62 -11.84
N SER A 663 -23.71 5.10 -10.60
CA SER A 663 -24.16 6.46 -10.29
C SER A 663 -23.15 7.46 -10.81
N SER A 664 -23.59 8.63 -11.26
CA SER A 664 -22.74 9.75 -11.70
C SER A 664 -21.59 10.05 -10.75
N ILE A 665 -21.82 10.11 -9.43
CA ILE A 665 -20.76 10.37 -8.43
C ILE A 665 -19.70 9.26 -8.38
N ALA A 666 -20.11 7.99 -8.36
CA ALA A 666 -19.16 6.87 -8.44
C ALA A 666 -18.44 6.82 -9.79
N GLY A 667 -19.13 7.20 -10.88
CA GLY A 667 -18.52 7.35 -12.20
C GLY A 667 -17.46 8.45 -12.23
N ILE A 668 -17.74 9.59 -11.60
CA ILE A 668 -16.78 10.69 -11.44
C ILE A 668 -15.56 10.22 -10.66
N GLU A 669 -15.73 9.54 -9.51
CA GLU A 669 -14.60 9.03 -8.72
C GLU A 669 -13.73 8.04 -9.54
N MET A 670 -14.34 7.11 -10.28
CA MET A 670 -13.59 6.18 -11.13
C MET A 670 -12.88 6.88 -12.29
N MET A 671 -13.54 7.85 -12.92
CA MET A 671 -12.94 8.69 -13.96
C MET A 671 -11.76 9.49 -13.40
N LEU A 672 -11.91 10.11 -12.23
CA LEU A 672 -10.83 10.85 -11.57
C LEU A 672 -9.61 9.96 -11.32
N ARG A 673 -9.82 8.73 -10.85
CA ARG A 673 -8.72 7.76 -10.69
C ARG A 673 -8.08 7.38 -12.02
N GLN A 674 -8.86 7.15 -13.07
CA GLN A 674 -8.31 6.88 -14.40
C GLN A 674 -7.45 8.04 -14.92
N ILE A 675 -7.85 9.28 -14.67
CA ILE A 675 -7.14 10.46 -15.17
C ILE A 675 -5.93 10.81 -14.29
N LEU A 676 -6.13 10.81 -12.97
CA LEU A 676 -5.16 11.32 -11.99
C LEU A 676 -4.26 10.24 -11.41
N MET A 677 -4.59 8.95 -11.53
CA MET A 677 -3.77 7.87 -10.96
C MET A 677 -3.19 6.90 -11.99
N ASN A 678 -3.84 6.72 -13.13
CA ASN A 678 -3.40 5.73 -14.12
C ASN A 678 -2.14 6.20 -14.85
N GLN A 679 -1.03 5.55 -14.54
CA GLN A 679 0.24 5.74 -15.26
C GLN A 679 0.41 4.75 -16.41
N THR A 680 -0.26 3.60 -16.38
CA THR A 680 -0.04 2.47 -17.30
C THR A 680 -1.04 2.40 -18.47
N GLN A 681 -1.96 3.37 -18.58
CA GLN A 681 -3.08 3.39 -19.55
C GLN A 681 -3.99 2.14 -19.48
N ALA A 682 -3.79 1.24 -18.51
CA ALA A 682 -4.52 0.00 -18.38
C ALA A 682 -5.95 0.29 -17.90
N VAL A 683 -6.95 -0.16 -18.66
CA VAL A 683 -8.38 0.01 -18.35
C VAL A 683 -9.15 -1.26 -18.70
N GLY A 684 -10.33 -1.43 -18.11
CA GLY A 684 -11.21 -2.57 -18.36
C GLY A 684 -10.51 -3.89 -18.04
N LYS A 685 -10.46 -4.80 -19.01
CA LYS A 685 -9.93 -6.16 -18.82
C LYS A 685 -8.46 -6.13 -18.41
N ARG A 686 -7.66 -5.25 -19.01
CA ARG A 686 -6.23 -5.13 -18.69
C ARG A 686 -5.98 -4.70 -17.24
N PHE A 687 -6.87 -3.87 -16.67
CA PHE A 687 -6.76 -3.45 -15.28
C PHE A 687 -7.21 -4.55 -14.32
N GLU A 688 -8.31 -5.24 -14.64
CA GLU A 688 -8.79 -6.38 -13.83
C GLU A 688 -7.80 -7.55 -13.82
N ASP A 689 -7.27 -7.92 -14.99
CA ASP A 689 -6.23 -8.95 -15.13
C ASP A 689 -4.95 -8.53 -14.36
N GLY A 690 -4.75 -7.23 -14.17
CA GLY A 690 -3.68 -6.66 -13.35
C GLY A 690 -3.85 -6.85 -11.84
N LYS A 691 -5.01 -7.36 -11.34
CA LYS A 691 -5.24 -7.76 -9.94
C LYS A 691 -4.65 -6.82 -8.88
N TYR A 692 -4.83 -5.51 -9.06
CA TYR A 692 -4.31 -4.52 -8.12
C TYR A 692 -4.88 -4.71 -6.72
N ARG A 693 -4.07 -4.44 -5.69
CA ARG A 693 -4.53 -4.29 -4.30
C ARG A 693 -4.33 -2.89 -3.81
N TYR A 694 -5.38 -2.31 -3.26
CA TYR A 694 -5.38 -0.95 -2.73
C TYR A 694 -4.84 -0.95 -1.30
N LEU A 695 -3.90 -0.06 -1.05
CA LEU A 695 -3.43 0.30 0.28
C LEU A 695 -3.97 1.68 0.59
N TYR A 696 -4.76 1.80 1.66
CA TYR A 696 -5.29 3.04 2.18
C TYR A 696 -4.51 3.44 3.43
N PHE A 697 -4.05 4.69 3.48
CA PHE A 697 -3.32 5.24 4.60
C PHE A 697 -4.22 6.24 5.33
N TYR A 698 -4.69 5.84 6.51
CA TYR A 698 -5.44 6.71 7.40
C TYR A 698 -4.46 7.33 8.40
N PRO A 699 -4.54 8.65 8.64
CA PRO A 699 -3.80 9.21 9.75
C PRO A 699 -4.27 8.57 11.05
N THR A 700 -3.34 8.43 11.99
CA THR A 700 -3.65 7.81 13.28
C THR A 700 -4.65 8.66 14.10
N TYR A 701 -4.79 9.95 13.78
CA TYR A 701 -6.01 10.77 13.97
C TYR A 701 -6.09 11.89 12.90
N TYR A 702 -5.00 12.62 12.69
CA TYR A 702 -4.88 13.68 11.68
C TYR A 702 -3.41 13.85 11.24
N PHE A 703 -3.19 14.55 10.15
CA PHE A 703 -1.87 15.06 9.75
C PHE A 703 -1.72 16.55 10.10
N THR A 704 -0.52 16.93 10.50
CA THR A 704 -0.02 18.31 10.59
C THR A 704 0.62 18.72 9.25
N PRO A 705 0.85 20.02 8.95
CA PRO A 705 1.51 20.43 7.71
C PRO A 705 2.84 19.71 7.46
N GLU A 706 3.64 19.53 8.51
CA GLU A 706 4.94 18.85 8.50
C GLU A 706 4.78 17.37 8.15
N THR A 707 3.94 16.64 8.89
CA THR A 707 3.71 15.21 8.65
C THR A 707 3.01 14.96 7.30
N ASN A 708 2.17 15.89 6.84
CA ASN A 708 1.51 15.80 5.54
C ASN A 708 2.53 15.94 4.40
N LYS A 709 3.43 16.92 4.50
CA LYS A 709 4.48 17.14 3.51
C LYS A 709 5.48 15.99 3.49
N PHE A 710 5.85 15.47 4.66
CA PHE A 710 6.64 14.25 4.80
C PHE A 710 5.98 13.07 4.08
N LEU A 711 4.71 12.79 4.41
CA LEU A 711 4.00 11.66 3.83
C LEU A 711 3.80 11.83 2.33
N GLN A 712 3.57 13.06 1.82
CA GLN A 712 3.48 13.33 0.39
C GLN A 712 4.79 12.97 -0.34
N LYS A 713 5.94 13.37 0.21
CA LYS A 713 7.25 13.02 -0.36
C LYS A 713 7.49 11.51 -0.33
N ALA A 714 7.25 10.87 0.81
CA ALA A 714 7.40 9.42 0.97
C ALA A 714 6.48 8.66 0.00
N TYR A 715 5.19 9.02 -0.03
CA TYR A 715 4.16 8.44 -0.89
C TYR A 715 4.55 8.48 -2.37
N ASN A 716 5.03 9.64 -2.85
CA ASN A 716 5.48 9.79 -4.22
C ASN A 716 6.66 8.86 -4.53
N GLY A 717 7.57 8.66 -3.59
CA GLY A 717 8.73 7.79 -3.77
C GLY A 717 8.49 6.28 -3.64
N ILE A 718 7.34 5.79 -3.13
CA ILE A 718 7.11 4.34 -2.93
C ILE A 718 7.10 3.58 -4.27
N ALA A 719 8.18 2.91 -4.67
CA ALA A 719 8.27 2.28 -5.99
C ALA A 719 8.18 0.75 -5.95
N GLN A 720 8.45 0.15 -4.79
CA GLN A 720 8.60 -1.30 -4.68
C GLN A 720 7.23 -2.00 -4.68
N THR A 721 6.95 -2.76 -5.73
CA THR A 721 5.68 -3.49 -5.90
C THR A 721 5.77 -4.96 -5.52
N ARG A 722 6.98 -5.49 -5.29
CA ARG A 722 7.21 -6.91 -5.02
C ARG A 722 8.06 -7.11 -3.77
N PHE A 723 7.79 -8.20 -3.05
CA PHE A 723 8.72 -8.70 -2.05
C PHE A 723 9.77 -9.55 -2.74
N ASP A 724 10.95 -8.99 -2.97
CA ASP A 724 12.02 -9.63 -3.74
C ASP A 724 13.23 -10.00 -2.88
N THR A 725 14.26 -10.53 -3.54
CA THR A 725 15.51 -10.92 -2.89
C THR A 725 16.24 -9.73 -2.26
N SER A 726 16.04 -8.49 -2.73
CA SER A 726 16.67 -7.31 -2.13
C SER A 726 16.11 -7.02 -0.75
N ILE A 727 14.77 -7.07 -0.60
CA ILE A 727 14.11 -6.93 0.70
C ILE A 727 14.48 -8.10 1.61
N ARG A 728 14.47 -9.34 1.09
CA ARG A 728 14.92 -10.51 1.84
C ARG A 728 16.34 -10.33 2.39
N ASN A 729 17.27 -9.87 1.55
CA ASN A 729 18.68 -9.70 1.92
C ASN A 729 18.93 -8.50 2.85
N HIS A 730 17.97 -7.58 2.95
CA HIS A 730 18.00 -6.57 4.01
C HIS A 730 17.83 -7.22 5.39
N PHE A 731 16.90 -8.17 5.53
CA PHE A 731 16.67 -8.85 6.81
C PHE A 731 17.62 -10.02 7.06
N ILE A 732 18.19 -10.61 6.02
CA ILE A 732 19.05 -11.80 6.10
C ILE A 732 20.41 -11.49 5.48
N SER A 733 21.46 -11.45 6.30
CA SER A 733 22.82 -11.14 5.87
C SER A 733 23.41 -12.22 4.95
N LYS A 734 24.55 -11.89 4.30
CA LYS A 734 25.32 -12.87 3.50
C LYS A 734 25.80 -14.06 4.35
N ASP A 735 26.05 -13.82 5.63
CA ASP A 735 26.43 -14.84 6.62
C ASP A 735 25.22 -15.61 7.18
N LEU A 736 24.03 -15.43 6.58
CA LEU A 736 22.78 -16.11 6.94
C LEU A 736 22.31 -15.80 8.38
N GLN A 737 22.63 -14.62 8.90
CA GLN A 737 22.06 -14.13 10.15
C GLN A 737 20.84 -13.26 9.84
N ALA A 738 19.73 -13.49 10.55
CA ALA A 738 18.55 -12.65 10.43
C ALA A 738 18.54 -11.57 11.52
N ASN A 739 18.24 -10.34 11.11
CA ASN A 739 17.90 -9.25 12.02
C ASN A 739 16.45 -8.84 11.77
N LEU A 740 15.56 -9.16 12.72
CA LEU A 740 14.13 -8.82 12.71
C LEU A 740 13.78 -7.84 13.83
N GLU A 741 14.75 -7.03 14.26
CA GLU A 741 14.57 -5.99 15.27
C GLU A 741 13.87 -4.75 14.68
N ARG A 742 13.35 -3.88 15.56
CA ARG A 742 12.51 -2.73 15.17
C ARG A 742 13.26 -1.76 14.25
N ASP A 743 14.52 -1.50 14.54
CA ASP A 743 15.41 -0.62 13.76
C ASP A 743 15.64 -1.16 12.34
N ARG A 744 15.72 -2.49 12.19
CA ARG A 744 15.88 -3.11 10.89
C ARG A 744 14.65 -2.95 10.02
N TYR A 745 13.46 -2.98 10.62
CA TYR A 745 12.22 -2.67 9.93
C TYR A 745 12.08 -1.19 9.53
N GLN A 746 12.70 -0.24 10.24
CA GLN A 746 12.72 1.17 9.80
C GLN A 746 13.64 1.37 8.58
N SER A 747 14.85 0.81 8.64
CA SER A 747 15.88 0.99 7.60
C SER A 747 15.58 0.32 6.27
N VAL A 748 14.49 -0.44 6.16
CA VAL A 748 14.01 -0.98 4.88
C VAL A 748 13.43 0.11 3.98
N ASP A 749 13.17 1.30 4.52
CA ASP A 749 12.67 2.47 3.79
C ASP A 749 13.49 2.81 2.53
N ALA A 750 14.81 2.64 2.58
CA ALA A 750 15.73 2.83 1.46
C ALA A 750 15.49 1.88 0.27
N PHE A 751 14.80 0.76 0.47
CA PHE A 751 14.40 -0.18 -0.59
C PHE A 751 12.99 0.10 -1.08
N LEU A 752 12.12 0.62 -0.22
CA LEU A 752 10.72 0.87 -0.54
C LEU A 752 10.52 2.20 -1.27
N ILE A 753 11.28 3.23 -0.87
CA ILE A 753 11.13 4.61 -1.31
C ILE A 753 12.33 4.98 -2.19
N ASN A 754 12.05 5.39 -3.43
CA ASN A 754 13.02 5.93 -4.37
C ASN A 754 12.66 7.40 -4.65
N GLU A 755 13.55 8.33 -4.29
CA GLU A 755 13.35 9.76 -4.51
C GLU A 755 13.37 10.13 -6.01
N ASN A 756 14.03 9.33 -6.86
CA ASN A 756 14.24 9.61 -8.28
C ASN A 756 13.67 8.48 -9.14
N ILE A 757 12.34 8.36 -9.19
CA ILE A 757 11.69 7.39 -10.08
C ILE A 757 11.66 7.97 -11.50
N GLU A 758 12.29 7.27 -12.44
CA GLU A 758 12.22 7.64 -13.86
C GLU A 758 10.78 7.55 -14.38
N SER A 759 10.38 8.54 -15.19
CA SER A 759 9.04 8.60 -15.79
C SER A 759 8.76 7.32 -16.62
N GLY A 760 7.72 6.57 -16.24
CA GLY A 760 7.33 5.31 -16.89
C GLY A 760 7.82 4.04 -16.20
N LYS A 761 8.74 4.14 -15.22
CA LYS A 761 9.19 2.98 -14.41
C LYS A 761 8.36 2.78 -13.14
N ASP A 762 7.59 3.77 -12.70
CA ASP A 762 6.63 3.62 -11.60
C ASP A 762 5.45 2.75 -12.04
N ARG A 763 5.38 1.52 -11.50
CA ARG A 763 4.29 0.58 -11.74
C ARG A 763 3.14 0.75 -10.75
N THR A 764 3.27 1.62 -9.76
CA THR A 764 2.22 1.85 -8.75
C THR A 764 1.10 2.74 -9.30
N PHE A 765 -0.12 2.50 -8.82
CA PHE A 765 -1.28 3.30 -9.13
C PHE A 765 -1.49 4.33 -8.01
N LYS A 766 -0.90 5.52 -8.15
CA LYS A 766 -0.90 6.59 -7.14
C LYS A 766 -1.51 7.87 -7.66
N LEU A 767 -2.05 8.68 -6.76
CA LEU A 767 -2.60 9.99 -7.05
C LEU A 767 -1.51 10.99 -7.47
N SER A 768 -1.57 11.41 -8.73
CA SER A 768 -0.87 12.57 -9.25
C SER A 768 -1.63 13.83 -8.83
N TYR A 769 -1.07 14.55 -7.86
CA TYR A 769 -1.64 15.79 -7.33
C TYR A 769 -0.56 16.88 -7.29
N PRO A 770 -0.92 18.17 -7.46
CA PRO A 770 0.05 19.26 -7.34
C PRO A 770 0.76 19.28 -5.98
N GLU A 771 2.08 19.53 -5.99
CA GLU A 771 2.90 19.52 -4.77
C GLU A 771 2.59 20.67 -3.80
N ASP A 772 2.02 21.76 -4.29
CA ASP A 772 1.60 22.93 -3.52
C ASP A 772 0.26 22.71 -2.79
N GLN A 773 -0.44 21.62 -3.09
CA GLN A 773 -1.73 21.30 -2.47
C GLN A 773 -1.64 20.06 -1.59
N PRO A 774 -2.08 20.15 -0.31
CA PRO A 774 -2.00 19.04 0.61
C PRO A 774 -3.03 17.96 0.28
N LEU A 775 -2.65 16.69 0.50
CA LEU A 775 -3.55 15.56 0.40
C LEU A 775 -4.11 15.25 1.78
N THR A 776 -5.43 15.27 1.93
CA THR A 776 -6.09 14.92 3.20
C THR A 776 -6.20 13.42 3.42
N PHE A 777 -6.12 12.62 2.34
CA PHE A 777 -6.23 11.18 2.37
C PHE A 777 -5.33 10.54 1.32
N TYR A 778 -4.53 9.55 1.72
CA TYR A 778 -3.55 8.91 0.85
C TYR A 778 -3.95 7.46 0.59
N PHE A 779 -3.81 7.03 -0.66
CA PHE A 779 -4.01 5.63 -1.03
C PHE A 779 -3.30 5.32 -2.34
N MET A 780 -2.91 4.08 -2.54
CA MET A 780 -2.28 3.61 -3.78
C MET A 780 -2.76 2.21 -4.12
N ALA A 781 -2.57 1.76 -5.35
CA ALA A 781 -2.77 0.36 -5.71
C ALA A 781 -1.48 -0.26 -6.26
N LEU A 782 -1.18 -1.49 -5.85
CA LEU A 782 0.01 -2.22 -6.27
C LEU A 782 -0.37 -3.35 -7.22
N PRO A 783 0.25 -3.44 -8.42
CA PRO A 783 0.12 -4.62 -9.27
C PRO A 783 1.00 -5.78 -8.77
N PRO A 784 0.63 -7.04 -9.02
CA PRO A 784 1.49 -8.20 -8.81
C PRO A 784 2.60 -8.32 -9.86
N GLY A 785 3.29 -9.46 -9.84
CA GLY A 785 4.08 -9.94 -10.97
C GLY A 785 3.30 -10.07 -12.28
N ARG A 786 4.02 -10.34 -13.38
CA ARG A 786 3.41 -10.68 -14.66
C ARG A 786 2.56 -11.95 -14.49
N ASP A 787 1.32 -11.92 -14.97
CA ASP A 787 0.36 -13.03 -14.85
C ASP A 787 0.13 -13.49 -13.40
N GLY A 788 0.22 -12.56 -12.45
CA GLY A 788 0.20 -12.87 -11.02
C GLY A 788 -1.05 -13.60 -10.56
N THR A 789 -0.88 -14.55 -9.65
CA THR A 789 -2.02 -15.23 -8.99
C THR A 789 -2.72 -14.30 -8.01
N ASP A 790 -3.92 -14.68 -7.57
CA ASP A 790 -4.63 -13.91 -6.54
C ASP A 790 -3.83 -13.83 -5.23
N THR A 791 -3.30 -14.96 -4.76
CA THR A 791 -2.40 -15.02 -3.60
C THR A 791 -1.18 -14.12 -3.78
N GLU A 792 -0.54 -14.14 -4.95
CA GLU A 792 0.64 -13.31 -5.24
C GLU A 792 0.34 -11.81 -5.13
N SER A 793 -0.83 -11.38 -5.62
CA SER A 793 -1.22 -9.97 -5.54
C SER A 793 -1.35 -9.43 -4.12
N TRP A 794 -1.46 -10.32 -3.12
CA TRP A 794 -1.52 -9.95 -1.70
C TRP A 794 -0.17 -10.04 -0.97
N VAL A 795 0.89 -10.60 -1.57
CA VAL A 795 2.19 -10.82 -0.90
C VAL A 795 2.82 -9.50 -0.43
N MET A 796 3.12 -8.60 -1.36
CA MET A 796 3.72 -7.30 -1.02
C MET A 796 2.73 -6.40 -0.25
N PRO A 797 1.45 -6.26 -0.66
CA PRO A 797 0.49 -5.44 0.08
C PRO A 797 0.30 -5.86 1.53
N SER A 798 0.20 -7.16 1.84
CA SER A 798 0.02 -7.61 3.22
C SER A 798 1.25 -7.31 4.08
N TRP A 799 2.46 -7.47 3.53
CA TRP A 799 3.68 -7.14 4.27
C TRP A 799 3.82 -5.63 4.49
N LEU A 800 3.53 -4.82 3.47
CA LEU A 800 3.49 -3.36 3.59
C LEU A 800 2.43 -2.87 4.57
N ALA A 801 1.29 -3.56 4.68
CA ALA A 801 0.27 -3.25 5.67
C ALA A 801 0.85 -3.23 7.08
N PHE A 802 1.72 -4.19 7.41
CA PHE A 802 2.38 -4.27 8.71
C PHE A 802 3.64 -3.40 8.82
N ALA A 803 4.39 -3.21 7.73
CA ALA A 803 5.62 -2.43 7.74
C ALA A 803 5.37 -0.91 7.77
N PHE A 804 4.40 -0.38 7.03
CA PHE A 804 4.16 1.06 6.96
C PHE A 804 3.72 1.73 8.26
N PRO A 805 2.97 1.09 9.18
CA PRO A 805 2.75 1.65 10.52
C PRO A 805 4.06 1.89 11.29
N MET A 806 5.11 1.08 11.04
CA MET A 806 6.42 1.24 11.69
C MET A 806 7.32 2.29 11.01
N ILE A 807 7.08 2.55 9.73
CA ILE A 807 7.94 3.41 8.87
C ILE A 807 7.35 4.81 8.68
N LEU A 808 6.03 4.88 8.47
CA LEU A 808 5.29 6.09 8.10
C LEU A 808 4.35 6.57 9.23
N ASP A 809 4.21 5.79 10.30
CA ASP A 809 3.38 6.14 11.47
C ASP A 809 1.88 6.36 11.11
N VAL A 810 1.38 5.62 10.11
CA VAL A 810 -0.02 5.64 9.63
C VAL A 810 -0.75 4.33 9.93
N LYS A 811 -2.09 4.41 10.00
CA LYS A 811 -2.94 3.21 9.95
C LYS A 811 -3.10 2.75 8.52
N THR A 812 -3.08 1.44 8.30
CA THR A 812 -3.10 0.84 6.96
C THR A 812 -4.29 -0.10 6.77
N VAL A 813 -4.93 0.01 5.62
CA VAL A 813 -5.96 -0.94 5.19
C VAL A 813 -5.63 -1.45 3.80
N VAL A 814 -5.59 -2.77 3.63
CA VAL A 814 -5.41 -3.41 2.33
C VAL A 814 -6.73 -4.00 1.87
N SER A 815 -7.18 -3.66 0.66
CA SER A 815 -8.43 -4.18 0.10
C SER A 815 -8.34 -4.38 -1.41
N GLU A 816 -9.17 -5.26 -1.93
CA GLU A 816 -9.49 -5.37 -3.35
C GLU A 816 -10.45 -4.28 -3.82
N SER A 817 -11.23 -3.72 -2.88
CA SER A 817 -12.17 -2.64 -3.17
C SER A 817 -11.38 -1.40 -3.61
N PRO A 818 -11.79 -0.71 -4.69
CA PRO A 818 -11.26 0.61 -5.02
C PRO A 818 -11.84 1.71 -4.13
N ILE A 819 -12.89 1.44 -3.35
CA ILE A 819 -13.49 2.41 -2.41
C ILE A 819 -12.89 2.24 -1.02
N PRO A 820 -12.49 3.33 -0.35
CA PRO A 820 -12.04 3.30 1.04
C PRO A 820 -13.07 2.62 1.95
N PRO A 821 -12.67 1.62 2.78
CA PRO A 821 -13.60 0.95 3.68
C PRO A 821 -14.11 1.80 4.85
N PHE A 822 -13.37 2.86 5.21
CA PHE A 822 -13.68 3.74 6.34
C PHE A 822 -13.65 5.21 5.91
N ASN A 823 -14.38 6.05 6.62
CA ASN A 823 -14.26 7.50 6.41
C ASN A 823 -13.01 8.05 7.08
N ASP A 824 -12.71 7.58 8.30
CA ASP A 824 -11.64 8.09 9.15
C ASP A 824 -10.87 6.95 9.85
N GLY A 825 -9.61 7.19 10.22
CA GLY A 825 -8.79 6.25 10.99
C GLY A 825 -9.30 6.02 12.42
N ALA A 826 -10.17 6.91 12.92
CA ALA A 826 -10.84 6.75 14.20
C ALA A 826 -12.06 5.79 14.17
N GLU A 827 -12.53 5.37 12.99
CA GLU A 827 -13.68 4.43 12.88
C GLU A 827 -13.32 2.97 13.23
N PHE A 828 -12.04 2.67 13.38
CA PHE A 828 -11.56 1.35 13.83
C PHE A 828 -10.44 1.51 14.85
N GLU A 829 -10.42 0.59 15.82
CA GLU A 829 -9.55 0.70 16.98
C GLU A 829 -8.10 0.33 16.60
N GLU A 830 -7.96 -0.63 15.69
CA GLU A 830 -6.70 -1.23 15.27
C GLU A 830 -5.86 -0.31 14.36
N SER A 831 -4.64 -0.76 14.05
CA SER A 831 -3.72 -0.04 13.17
C SER A 831 -3.65 -0.65 11.76
N VAL A 832 -3.88 -1.96 11.65
CA VAL A 832 -3.84 -2.70 10.37
C VAL A 832 -5.15 -3.44 10.14
N PHE A 833 -5.70 -3.36 8.92
CA PHE A 833 -6.80 -4.21 8.47
C PHE A 833 -6.52 -4.82 7.09
N LEU A 834 -6.50 -6.15 7.02
CA LEU A 834 -6.45 -6.92 5.78
C LEU A 834 -7.89 -7.29 5.36
N ASP A 835 -8.50 -6.46 4.53
CA ASP A 835 -9.89 -6.64 4.11
C ASP A 835 -10.02 -7.78 3.11
N SER A 836 -10.47 -8.93 3.62
CA SER A 836 -10.81 -10.10 2.83
C SER A 836 -9.61 -10.79 2.15
N ALA A 837 -8.43 -10.77 2.77
CA ALA A 837 -7.22 -11.42 2.25
C ALA A 837 -7.42 -12.92 1.90
N PRO A 838 -6.64 -13.50 0.98
CA PRO A 838 -6.70 -14.92 0.66
C PRO A 838 -6.41 -15.80 1.88
N GLN A 839 -6.94 -17.03 1.87
CA GLN A 839 -6.81 -17.97 2.99
C GLN A 839 -5.36 -18.16 3.46
N ALA A 840 -4.38 -18.10 2.54
CA ALA A 840 -2.96 -18.22 2.88
C ALA A 840 -2.52 -17.20 3.95
N PHE A 841 -2.97 -15.95 3.84
CA PHE A 841 -2.61 -14.89 4.80
C PHE A 841 -3.41 -15.01 6.08
N ARG A 842 -4.72 -15.30 6.00
CA ARG A 842 -5.58 -15.47 7.18
C ARG A 842 -5.12 -16.61 8.08
N VAL A 843 -4.63 -17.70 7.48
CA VAL A 843 -4.12 -18.86 8.21
C VAL A 843 -2.79 -18.58 8.91
N LEU A 844 -1.91 -17.81 8.25
CA LEU A 844 -0.61 -17.43 8.79
C LEU A 844 -0.76 -16.39 9.91
N THR A 845 -1.54 -15.34 9.66
CA THR A 845 -1.70 -14.20 10.57
C THR A 845 -2.84 -14.37 11.58
N LYS A 846 -3.68 -15.41 11.44
CA LYS A 846 -4.80 -15.82 12.31
C LYS A 846 -5.99 -14.86 12.42
N ARG A 847 -5.83 -13.60 12.02
CA ARG A 847 -6.85 -12.54 12.12
C ARG A 847 -6.77 -11.61 10.91
N ASP A 848 -7.77 -10.74 10.78
CA ASP A 848 -7.81 -9.73 9.71
C ASP A 848 -7.45 -8.33 10.23
N ARG A 849 -7.56 -8.07 11.54
CA ARG A 849 -7.30 -6.76 12.19
C ARG A 849 -6.25 -6.88 13.29
N PHE A 850 -5.34 -5.90 13.36
CA PHE A 850 -4.19 -5.95 14.26
C PHE A 850 -3.88 -4.60 14.92
N ARG A 851 -3.67 -4.64 16.24
CA ARG A 851 -3.16 -3.52 17.02
C ARG A 851 -1.71 -3.20 16.67
N LEU A 852 -1.29 -1.97 16.93
CA LEU A 852 0.07 -1.50 16.64
C LEU A 852 1.14 -2.38 17.30
N ASP A 853 0.99 -2.64 18.60
CA ASP A 853 1.95 -3.41 19.40
C ASP A 853 1.94 -4.90 19.05
N TYR A 854 0.82 -5.43 18.54
CA TYR A 854 0.76 -6.82 18.07
C TYR A 854 1.70 -7.08 16.89
N ILE A 855 1.98 -6.07 16.06
CA ILE A 855 2.68 -6.22 14.77
C ILE A 855 4.05 -6.88 14.94
N LEU A 856 4.81 -6.46 15.95
CA LEU A 856 6.16 -6.94 16.23
C LEU A 856 6.28 -7.75 17.53
N GLU A 857 5.26 -7.71 18.41
CA GLU A 857 5.31 -8.41 19.69
C GLU A 857 4.37 -9.62 19.80
N GLY A 858 3.43 -9.78 18.86
CA GLY A 858 2.37 -10.77 18.97
C GLY A 858 1.32 -10.40 20.03
N TRP A 859 0.39 -11.32 20.30
CA TRP A 859 -0.70 -11.11 21.27
C TRP A 859 -1.08 -12.40 21.99
N THR A 860 -1.88 -12.26 23.05
CA THR A 860 -2.46 -13.37 23.80
C THR A 860 -3.98 -13.29 23.74
N GLU A 861 -4.65 -14.40 23.41
CA GLU A 861 -6.10 -14.54 23.42
C GLU A 861 -6.47 -15.93 23.93
N ASP A 862 -7.48 -16.04 24.80
CA ASP A 862 -7.95 -17.31 25.37
C ASP A 862 -6.82 -18.19 25.95
N SER A 863 -5.88 -17.55 26.66
CA SER A 863 -4.67 -18.19 27.23
C SER A 863 -3.74 -18.82 26.19
N LYS A 864 -3.84 -18.46 24.91
CA LYS A 864 -2.93 -18.85 23.84
C LYS A 864 -2.11 -17.67 23.37
N GLU A 865 -0.82 -17.89 23.19
CA GLU A 865 0.07 -16.91 22.57
C GLU A 865 0.05 -17.04 21.05
N TYR A 866 0.24 -15.92 20.37
CA TYR A 866 0.30 -15.80 18.93
C TYR A 866 1.52 -14.99 18.51
N SER A 867 2.25 -15.46 17.50
CA SER A 867 3.47 -14.82 16.99
C SER A 867 3.18 -13.46 16.31
N ALA A 868 4.20 -12.62 16.29
CA ALA A 868 4.18 -11.33 15.60
C ALA A 868 3.95 -11.49 14.08
N PRO A 869 2.89 -10.92 13.49
CA PRO A 869 2.53 -11.16 12.10
C PRO A 869 3.57 -10.63 11.11
N LEU A 870 4.28 -9.54 11.41
CA LEU A 870 5.32 -9.00 10.52
C LEU A 870 6.55 -9.93 10.46
N ASN A 871 7.00 -10.43 11.61
CA ASN A 871 8.10 -11.39 11.67
C ASN A 871 7.70 -12.70 10.98
N LEU A 872 6.49 -13.18 11.24
CA LEU A 872 5.92 -14.38 10.63
C LEU A 872 5.88 -14.28 9.10
N LEU A 873 5.34 -13.19 8.53
CA LEU A 873 5.30 -13.01 7.09
C LEU A 873 6.71 -12.84 6.49
N THR A 874 7.60 -12.10 7.16
CA THR A 874 8.99 -11.92 6.70
C THR A 874 9.72 -13.27 6.62
N ALA A 875 9.60 -14.11 7.65
CA ALA A 875 10.17 -15.45 7.66
C ALA A 875 9.50 -16.38 6.63
N ALA A 876 8.17 -16.37 6.53
CA ALA A 876 7.43 -17.18 5.56
C ALA A 876 7.82 -16.86 4.12
N TYR A 877 7.97 -15.57 3.80
CA TYR A 877 8.37 -15.11 2.48
C TYR A 877 9.83 -15.46 2.18
N ALA A 878 10.73 -15.33 3.15
CA ALA A 878 12.13 -15.74 3.00
C ALA A 878 12.25 -17.25 2.75
N ILE A 879 11.54 -18.08 3.53
CA ILE A 879 11.49 -19.54 3.33
C ILE A 879 10.90 -19.87 1.95
N HIS A 880 9.86 -19.16 1.53
CA HIS A 880 9.26 -19.36 0.21
C HIS A 880 10.26 -19.08 -0.91
N LEU A 881 10.93 -17.93 -0.88
CA LEU A 881 11.93 -17.56 -1.88
C LEU A 881 13.11 -18.53 -1.89
N ASP A 882 13.54 -19.01 -0.73
CA ASP A 882 14.62 -19.99 -0.63
C ASP A 882 14.29 -21.31 -1.35
N VAL A 883 13.04 -21.78 -1.24
CA VAL A 883 12.66 -23.14 -1.67
C VAL A 883 11.99 -23.18 -3.04
N ASN A 884 11.18 -22.17 -3.38
CA ASN A 884 10.29 -22.20 -4.53
C ASN A 884 10.70 -21.28 -5.68
N ALA A 885 11.52 -20.26 -5.43
CA ALA A 885 11.99 -19.36 -6.47
C ALA A 885 12.89 -20.10 -7.47
N ARG A 886 12.81 -19.71 -8.74
CA ARG A 886 13.53 -20.34 -9.86
C ARG A 886 14.07 -19.28 -10.81
N GLN A 887 15.17 -19.61 -11.45
CA GLN A 887 15.69 -18.86 -12.59
C GLN A 887 15.38 -19.64 -13.87
N GLY A 888 14.54 -19.06 -14.73
CA GLY A 888 14.11 -19.67 -15.99
C GLY A 888 14.63 -18.90 -17.21
N LYS A 889 14.25 -19.38 -18.42
CA LYS A 889 14.57 -18.70 -19.68
C LYS A 889 13.93 -17.32 -19.82
N SER A 890 12.84 -17.08 -19.09
CA SER A 890 12.09 -15.82 -19.03
C SER A 890 12.48 -14.94 -17.83
N GLY A 891 13.59 -15.24 -17.14
CA GLY A 891 14.05 -14.48 -15.98
C GLY A 891 13.77 -15.13 -14.62
N TYR A 892 13.85 -14.32 -13.55
CA TYR A 892 13.61 -14.74 -12.17
C TYR A 892 12.10 -14.86 -11.88
N ASP A 893 11.69 -16.02 -11.39
CA ASP A 893 10.31 -16.32 -10.99
C ASP A 893 10.27 -16.70 -9.50
N SER A 894 9.60 -15.88 -8.69
CA SER A 894 9.41 -16.14 -7.26
C SER A 894 8.46 -17.29 -6.97
N ASN A 895 7.60 -17.67 -7.93
CA ASN A 895 6.65 -18.78 -7.85
C ASN A 895 5.67 -18.70 -6.67
N TRP A 896 5.16 -17.50 -6.40
CA TRP A 896 4.22 -17.20 -5.31
C TRP A 896 2.93 -18.01 -5.35
N GLY A 897 2.58 -18.62 -6.50
CA GLY A 897 1.47 -19.58 -6.60
C GLY A 897 1.58 -20.77 -5.62
N ARG A 898 2.79 -21.12 -5.16
CA ARG A 898 3.00 -22.17 -4.14
C ARG A 898 2.90 -21.67 -2.69
N PHE A 899 2.68 -20.38 -2.48
CA PHE A 899 2.61 -19.82 -1.12
C PHE A 899 1.42 -20.40 -0.33
N THR A 900 0.31 -20.71 -1.01
CA THR A 900 -0.85 -21.37 -0.40
C THR A 900 -0.53 -22.77 0.16
N GLU A 901 0.39 -23.52 -0.47
CA GLU A 901 0.86 -24.82 0.06
C GLU A 901 1.65 -24.61 1.36
N LEU A 902 2.58 -23.66 1.34
CA LEU A 902 3.41 -23.29 2.49
C LEU A 902 2.57 -22.81 3.68
N ALA A 903 1.57 -21.97 3.44
CA ALA A 903 0.68 -21.50 4.50
C ALA A 903 -0.11 -22.63 5.18
N LYS A 904 -0.61 -23.60 4.39
CA LYS A 904 -1.34 -24.78 4.92
C LYS A 904 -0.44 -25.73 5.72
N ASP A 905 0.81 -25.88 5.28
CA ASP A 905 1.80 -26.66 6.01
C ASP A 905 2.06 -26.03 7.39
N PHE A 906 2.29 -24.71 7.45
CA PHE A 906 2.47 -23.99 8.73
C PHE A 906 1.21 -23.93 9.60
N GLU A 907 0.01 -23.98 9.02
CA GLU A 907 -1.23 -24.18 9.78
C GLU A 907 -1.23 -25.50 10.54
N THR A 908 -0.67 -26.53 9.91
CA THR A 908 -0.67 -27.89 10.44
C THR A 908 0.38 -28.05 11.53
N SER A 909 1.59 -27.50 11.34
CA SER A 909 2.64 -27.51 12.37
C SER A 909 3.75 -26.49 12.05
N PRO A 910 4.29 -25.76 13.06
CA PRO A 910 5.51 -24.96 12.91
C PRO A 910 6.74 -25.77 12.49
N LEU A 911 6.78 -27.08 12.78
CA LEU A 911 7.92 -27.97 12.44
C LEU A 911 8.19 -28.06 10.93
N TYR A 912 7.23 -27.65 10.10
CA TYR A 912 7.45 -27.55 8.65
C TYR A 912 8.61 -26.63 8.26
N VAL A 913 9.06 -25.70 9.13
CA VAL A 913 10.29 -24.93 8.91
C VAL A 913 11.44 -25.87 8.52
N PHE A 914 11.64 -26.95 9.28
CA PHE A 914 12.70 -27.93 9.05
C PHE A 914 12.44 -28.80 7.82
N SER A 915 11.18 -29.12 7.51
CA SER A 915 10.86 -29.86 6.29
C SER A 915 11.12 -29.04 5.03
N TYR A 916 10.86 -27.72 5.07
CA TYR A 916 11.23 -26.78 4.02
C TYR A 916 12.75 -26.62 3.89
N LEU A 917 13.50 -26.67 4.99
CA LEU A 917 14.97 -26.74 4.95
C LEU A 917 15.46 -28.04 4.28
N ASN A 918 14.88 -29.20 4.64
CA ASN A 918 15.21 -30.47 4.01
C ASN A 918 14.83 -30.49 2.52
N ARG A 919 13.75 -29.81 2.14
CA ARG A 919 13.37 -29.61 0.73
C ARG A 919 14.37 -28.73 -0.01
N TRP A 920 14.88 -27.67 0.63
CA TRP A 920 15.96 -26.86 0.09
C TRP A 920 17.23 -27.70 -0.15
N VAL A 921 17.66 -28.50 0.84
CA VAL A 921 18.81 -29.42 0.72
C VAL A 921 18.68 -30.34 -0.50
N ARG A 922 17.50 -30.94 -0.69
CA ARG A 922 17.21 -31.79 -1.87
C ARG A 922 17.29 -31.01 -3.19
N ASN A 923 16.73 -29.80 -3.24
CA ASN A 923 16.76 -28.97 -4.45
C ASN A 923 18.19 -28.54 -4.83
N GLN A 924 19.07 -28.33 -3.84
CA GLN A 924 20.48 -27.97 -4.06
C GLN A 924 21.39 -29.17 -4.36
N ASN A 925 20.86 -30.42 -4.33
CA ASN A 925 21.64 -31.65 -4.48
C ASN A 925 22.83 -31.77 -3.52
N VAL A 926 22.69 -31.25 -2.29
CA VAL A 926 23.71 -31.37 -1.23
C VAL A 926 23.29 -32.42 -0.20
N GLU A 927 24.26 -33.05 0.48
CA GLU A 927 23.95 -34.06 1.51
C GLU A 927 23.31 -33.43 2.76
N THR A 928 23.66 -32.20 3.11
CA THR A 928 23.13 -31.47 4.25
C THR A 928 23.29 -29.95 4.09
N ALA A 929 22.53 -29.18 4.86
CA ALA A 929 22.66 -27.72 4.91
C ALA A 929 23.90 -27.30 5.70
N ARG A 930 24.48 -26.14 5.36
CA ARG A 930 25.53 -25.52 6.17
C ARG A 930 25.01 -25.11 7.53
N ILE A 931 25.87 -25.10 8.54
CA ILE A 931 25.45 -24.84 9.93
C ILE A 931 24.79 -23.47 10.10
N GLU A 932 25.26 -22.45 9.38
CA GLU A 932 24.70 -21.09 9.41
C GLU A 932 23.26 -21.08 8.88
N LYS A 933 22.96 -21.91 7.86
CA LYS A 933 21.60 -22.07 7.33
C LYS A 933 20.69 -22.80 8.32
N ILE A 934 21.23 -23.77 9.05
CA ILE A 934 20.50 -24.47 10.10
C ILE A 934 20.19 -23.49 11.26
N LYS A 935 21.17 -22.69 11.69
CA LYS A 935 20.98 -21.62 12.69
C LYS A 935 19.93 -20.60 12.23
N LEU A 936 19.96 -20.16 10.98
CA LEU A 936 18.92 -19.28 10.42
C LEU A 936 17.51 -19.85 10.61
N TYR A 937 17.30 -21.11 10.23
CA TYR A 937 15.99 -21.74 10.30
C TYR A 937 15.57 -22.04 11.74
N ALA A 938 16.47 -22.54 12.58
CA ALA A 938 16.16 -22.94 13.94
C ALA A 938 16.04 -21.75 14.91
N TYR A 939 16.96 -20.79 14.83
CA TYR A 939 17.06 -19.71 15.82
C TYR A 939 16.30 -18.46 15.43
N HIS A 940 16.09 -18.23 14.14
CA HIS A 940 15.42 -17.01 13.67
C HIS A 940 14.06 -17.26 13.01
N PHE A 941 13.93 -18.27 12.15
CA PHE A 941 12.64 -18.53 11.50
C PHE A 941 11.66 -19.30 12.36
N TYR A 942 12.07 -20.38 13.03
CA TYR A 942 11.16 -21.19 13.85
C TYR A 942 10.39 -20.38 14.92
N PRO A 943 11.04 -19.49 15.71
CA PRO A 943 10.35 -18.63 16.67
C PRO A 943 9.26 -17.73 16.07
N CYS A 944 9.35 -17.42 14.76
CA CYS A 944 8.33 -16.62 14.09
C CYS A 944 7.01 -17.36 13.88
N PHE A 945 6.99 -18.69 14.00
CA PHE A 945 5.80 -19.54 13.82
C PHE A 945 5.33 -20.22 15.12
N ASP A 946 6.18 -20.22 16.15
CA ASP A 946 5.89 -20.84 17.45
C ASP A 946 6.24 -19.87 18.58
N PRO A 947 5.24 -19.20 19.20
CA PRO A 947 5.48 -18.18 20.23
C PRO A 947 6.07 -18.77 21.53
N TYR A 948 5.96 -20.08 21.73
CA TYR A 948 6.52 -20.79 22.89
C TYR A 948 8.00 -21.17 22.72
N ALA A 949 8.63 -20.81 21.59
CA ALA A 949 10.05 -21.01 21.35
C ALA A 949 10.76 -19.68 21.14
N LYS A 950 11.83 -19.42 21.91
CA LYS A 950 12.61 -18.18 21.86
C LYS A 950 14.10 -18.49 21.83
N PHE A 951 14.84 -17.82 20.96
CA PHE A 951 16.29 -17.94 20.93
C PHE A 951 16.93 -16.91 21.87
N ASN A 952 17.83 -17.36 22.73
CA ASN A 952 18.70 -16.50 23.54
C ASN A 952 20.09 -16.42 22.89
N PRO A 953 20.46 -15.27 22.29
CA PRO A 953 21.78 -15.10 21.67
C PRO A 953 22.95 -15.19 22.65
N GLU A 954 22.79 -14.75 23.90
CA GLU A 954 23.86 -14.73 24.92
C GLU A 954 24.26 -16.14 25.34
N MET A 955 23.27 -17.02 25.54
CA MET A 955 23.49 -18.43 25.88
C MET A 955 23.62 -19.33 24.63
N GLU A 956 23.46 -18.76 23.43
CA GLU A 956 23.33 -19.46 22.15
C GLU A 956 22.34 -20.64 22.22
N GLU A 957 21.25 -20.50 22.97
CA GLU A 957 20.33 -21.59 23.32
C GLU A 957 18.89 -21.28 22.88
N LEU A 958 18.19 -22.32 22.45
CA LEU A 958 16.77 -22.25 22.14
C LEU A 958 15.95 -22.64 23.37
N ILE A 959 15.28 -21.65 23.95
CA ILE A 959 14.35 -21.82 25.07
C ILE A 959 13.01 -22.29 24.50
N VAL A 960 12.56 -23.47 24.90
CA VAL A 960 11.37 -24.12 24.36
C VAL A 960 10.40 -24.43 25.51
N GLY A 961 9.20 -23.86 25.46
CA GLY A 961 8.12 -24.15 26.39
C GLY A 961 7.49 -25.53 26.15
N GLU A 962 6.76 -26.06 27.15
CA GLU A 962 6.16 -27.39 27.05
C GLU A 962 5.12 -27.48 25.93
N GLU A 963 4.42 -26.37 25.66
CA GLU A 963 3.39 -26.22 24.63
C GLU A 963 3.96 -26.15 23.20
N SER A 964 5.27 -25.93 23.05
CA SER A 964 5.92 -25.83 21.75
C SER A 964 5.90 -27.18 21.01
N SER A 965 5.66 -27.15 19.70
CA SER A 965 5.81 -28.35 18.86
C SER A 965 7.26 -28.85 18.79
N LEU A 966 8.24 -28.01 19.17
CA LEU A 966 9.66 -28.35 19.18
C LEU A 966 10.08 -29.14 20.43
N ASN A 967 9.27 -29.12 21.48
CA ASN A 967 9.58 -29.76 22.76
C ASN A 967 9.91 -31.26 22.58
N HIS A 968 9.04 -32.02 21.91
CA HIS A 968 9.29 -33.44 21.71
C HIS A 968 10.54 -33.73 20.85
N PRO A 969 10.73 -33.13 19.66
CA PRO A 969 11.97 -33.29 18.90
C PRO A 969 13.25 -32.92 19.67
N GLN A 970 13.24 -31.82 20.42
CA GLN A 970 14.38 -31.41 21.25
C GLN A 970 14.67 -32.46 22.32
N LYS A 971 13.64 -32.88 23.06
CA LYS A 971 13.83 -33.85 24.15
C LYS A 971 14.26 -35.22 23.65
N LEU A 972 13.69 -35.70 22.56
CA LEU A 972 14.14 -36.94 21.91
C LEU A 972 15.61 -36.83 21.51
N THR A 973 16.00 -35.70 20.92
CA THR A 973 17.39 -35.44 20.50
C THR A 973 18.34 -35.44 21.69
N GLU A 974 18.01 -34.77 22.79
CA GLU A 974 18.78 -34.83 24.03
C GLU A 974 18.94 -36.26 24.55
N LEU A 975 17.84 -37.02 24.64
CA LEU A 975 17.82 -38.35 25.24
C LEU A 975 18.62 -39.37 24.42
N TYR A 976 18.40 -39.47 23.10
CA TYR A 976 19.19 -40.44 22.32
C TYR A 976 20.65 -40.02 22.19
N ARG A 977 20.93 -38.71 22.28
CA ARG A 977 22.30 -38.19 22.38
C ARG A 977 22.96 -38.47 23.74
N GLN A 978 22.32 -39.09 24.72
CA GLN A 978 23.06 -39.53 25.91
C GLN A 978 23.81 -40.84 25.65
N PHE A 979 23.28 -41.72 24.79
CA PHE A 979 23.86 -43.04 24.54
C PHE A 979 24.40 -43.25 23.11
N TYR A 980 23.90 -42.53 22.10
CA TYR A 980 24.24 -42.70 20.69
C TYR A 980 24.79 -41.43 20.03
N ARG A 981 25.86 -41.56 19.24
CA ARG A 981 26.40 -40.54 18.32
C ARG A 981 26.58 -41.14 16.92
N ALA A 982 26.52 -40.30 15.89
CA ALA A 982 26.95 -40.72 14.56
C ALA A 982 28.47 -40.92 14.51
N ASN A 983 28.95 -41.85 13.67
CA ASN A 983 30.39 -42.16 13.57
C ASN A 983 31.23 -41.02 12.99
N LYS A 984 30.68 -40.28 12.03
CA LYS A 984 31.38 -39.14 11.45
C LYS A 984 31.24 -37.93 12.37
N ARG A 985 32.38 -37.38 12.80
CA ARG A 985 32.45 -36.17 13.63
C ARG A 985 31.91 -34.91 12.93
N TYR A 986 32.15 -34.78 11.63
CA TYR A 986 31.68 -33.66 10.81
C TYR A 986 30.78 -34.18 9.70
N ASN A 987 29.64 -33.50 9.51
CA ASN A 987 28.65 -33.79 8.46
C ASN A 987 28.26 -35.28 8.36
N PRO A 988 27.72 -35.88 9.44
CA PRO A 988 27.17 -37.24 9.37
C PRO A 988 25.97 -37.30 8.40
N LYS A 989 25.74 -38.48 7.81
CA LYS A 989 24.57 -38.71 6.94
C LYS A 989 23.29 -38.67 7.77
N ALA A 990 22.20 -38.17 7.18
CA ALA A 990 20.91 -38.04 7.85
C ALA A 990 20.41 -39.36 8.49
N ASN A 991 20.51 -40.46 7.75
CA ASN A 991 20.13 -41.80 8.23
C ASN A 991 21.01 -42.33 9.37
N ALA A 992 22.23 -41.83 9.52
CA ALA A 992 23.11 -42.17 10.63
C ALA A 992 22.68 -41.45 11.90
N VAL A 993 22.33 -40.17 11.79
CA VAL A 993 21.85 -39.33 12.90
C VAL A 993 20.52 -39.83 13.45
N LEU A 994 19.58 -40.18 12.57
CA LEU A 994 18.20 -40.51 12.94
C LEU A 994 17.98 -41.98 13.36
N LYS A 995 19.03 -42.78 13.38
CA LYS A 995 18.95 -44.24 13.53
C LYS A 995 18.22 -44.72 14.80
N PRO A 996 18.42 -44.11 15.99
CA PRO A 996 17.64 -44.48 17.18
C PRO A 996 16.13 -44.18 17.03
N ILE A 997 15.77 -43.06 16.40
CA ILE A 997 14.37 -42.68 16.15
C ILE A 997 13.75 -43.61 15.10
N ASP A 998 14.49 -43.95 14.04
CA ASP A 998 14.02 -44.86 12.99
C ASP A 998 13.69 -46.24 13.56
N ILE A 999 14.55 -46.78 14.43
CA ILE A 999 14.30 -48.08 15.06
C ILE A 999 13.12 -47.99 16.02
N ALA A 1000 13.08 -47.01 16.92
CA ALA A 1000 11.98 -46.88 17.86
C ALA A 1000 10.61 -46.68 17.17
N SER A 1001 10.54 -45.80 16.17
CA SER A 1001 9.32 -45.60 15.38
C SER A 1001 8.89 -46.86 14.63
N LYS A 1002 9.82 -47.55 13.96
CA LYS A 1002 9.55 -48.81 13.28
C LYS A 1002 9.03 -49.88 14.24
N THR A 1003 9.64 -50.01 15.42
CA THR A 1003 9.22 -50.97 16.44
C THR A 1003 7.80 -50.69 16.94
N ILE A 1004 7.42 -49.43 17.15
CA ILE A 1004 6.03 -49.07 17.56
C ILE A 1004 5.01 -49.41 16.46
N LEU A 1005 5.38 -49.19 15.19
CA LEU A 1005 4.52 -49.47 14.04
C LEU A 1005 4.34 -50.97 13.76
N GLU A 1006 5.38 -51.77 14.00
CA GLU A 1006 5.38 -53.22 13.77
C GLU A 1006 4.93 -54.04 15.00
N ALA A 1007 4.92 -53.43 16.19
CA ALA A 1007 4.48 -54.10 17.42
C ALA A 1007 3.01 -54.52 17.37
N ASP A 1008 2.70 -55.66 17.99
CA ASP A 1008 1.33 -56.15 18.15
C ASP A 1008 0.46 -55.08 18.85
N THR A 1009 -0.81 -54.97 18.45
CA THR A 1009 -1.81 -54.09 19.08
C THR A 1009 -2.02 -54.35 20.57
N SER A 1010 -1.67 -55.54 21.06
CA SER A 1010 -1.75 -55.93 22.47
C SER A 1010 -0.64 -55.32 23.35
N PHE A 1011 0.47 -54.84 22.77
CA PHE A 1011 1.50 -54.14 23.53
C PHE A 1011 1.13 -52.67 23.74
N GLN A 1012 0.85 -52.30 25.00
CA GLN A 1012 0.54 -50.94 25.44
C GLN A 1012 1.33 -50.59 26.71
N GLY A 1013 1.52 -49.30 26.98
CA GLY A 1013 2.21 -48.80 28.17
C GLY A 1013 3.62 -49.38 28.32
N GLU A 1014 3.96 -49.85 29.53
CA GLU A 1014 5.28 -50.39 29.85
C GLU A 1014 5.69 -51.61 29.00
N ALA A 1015 4.73 -52.38 28.48
CA ALA A 1015 5.05 -53.50 27.61
C ALA A 1015 5.62 -53.02 26.27
N LEU A 1016 5.05 -51.96 25.69
CA LEU A 1016 5.55 -51.34 24.47
C LEU A 1016 6.88 -50.62 24.71
N VAL A 1017 7.04 -49.94 25.86
CA VAL A 1017 8.32 -49.36 26.30
C VAL A 1017 9.43 -50.42 26.30
N THR A 1018 9.15 -51.59 26.88
CA THR A 1018 10.13 -52.68 26.99
C THR A 1018 10.54 -53.21 25.62
N VAL A 1019 9.60 -53.34 24.68
CA VAL A 1019 9.87 -53.81 23.32
C VAL A 1019 10.72 -52.79 22.55
N VAL A 1020 10.40 -51.50 22.64
CA VAL A 1020 11.20 -50.42 22.04
C VAL A 1020 12.60 -50.37 22.63
N ALA A 1021 12.73 -50.41 23.96
CA ALA A 1021 14.02 -50.42 24.65
C ALA A 1021 14.88 -51.61 24.23
N ALA A 1022 14.29 -52.80 24.08
CA ALA A 1022 15.00 -54.00 23.64
C ALA A 1022 15.56 -53.87 22.21
N GLU A 1023 14.79 -53.31 21.26
CA GLU A 1023 15.26 -53.11 19.88
C GLU A 1023 16.34 -52.02 19.77
N VAL A 1024 16.23 -50.95 20.57
CA VAL A 1024 17.28 -49.92 20.66
C VAL A 1024 18.54 -50.48 21.35
N PHE A 1025 18.39 -51.34 22.35
CA PHE A 1025 19.53 -52.04 22.96
C PHE A 1025 20.26 -52.94 21.94
N LYS A 1026 19.52 -53.68 21.10
CA LYS A 1026 20.10 -54.44 19.98
C LYS A 1026 20.80 -53.56 18.95
N LEU A 1027 20.35 -52.31 18.73
CA LEU A 1027 21.12 -51.35 17.93
C LEU A 1027 22.46 -51.07 18.59
N MET A 1028 22.47 -50.77 19.89
CA MET A 1028 23.69 -50.44 20.61
C MET A 1028 24.67 -51.61 20.67
N ASP A 1029 24.21 -52.85 20.87
CA ASP A 1029 25.09 -54.01 20.81
C ASP A 1029 25.78 -54.16 19.44
N ARG A 1030 25.08 -53.85 18.34
CA ARG A 1030 25.69 -53.83 17.00
C ARG A 1030 26.67 -52.68 16.82
N VAL A 1031 26.40 -51.52 17.42
CA VAL A 1031 27.30 -50.35 17.46
C VAL A 1031 28.60 -50.69 18.21
N HIS A 1032 28.50 -51.27 19.41
CA HIS A 1032 29.66 -51.76 20.18
C HIS A 1032 30.44 -52.84 19.44
N ALA A 1033 29.75 -53.74 18.73
CA ALA A 1033 30.36 -54.75 17.87
C ALA A 1033 30.93 -54.18 16.55
N SER A 1034 30.81 -52.87 16.31
CA SER A 1034 31.22 -52.20 15.06
C SER A 1034 30.58 -52.78 13.79
N THR A 1035 29.42 -53.43 13.93
CA THR A 1035 28.62 -54.02 12.84
C THR A 1035 27.49 -53.11 12.38
N ALA A 1036 27.25 -52.01 13.10
CA ALA A 1036 26.30 -50.96 12.74
C ALA A 1036 26.94 -49.58 12.89
N GLU A 1037 26.55 -48.65 12.03
CA GLU A 1037 26.95 -47.24 12.11
C GLU A 1037 26.48 -46.59 13.43
N GLY A 1038 27.40 -45.90 14.11
CA GLY A 1038 27.20 -45.18 15.37
C GLY A 1038 28.38 -45.34 16.35
N HIS A 1039 28.49 -44.44 17.31
CA HIS A 1039 29.45 -44.42 18.41
C HIS A 1039 28.72 -44.34 19.76
N TRP A 1040 29.20 -45.06 20.77
CA TRP A 1040 28.62 -45.11 22.11
C TRP A 1040 29.35 -44.15 23.07
N ILE A 1041 28.63 -43.59 24.04
CA ILE A 1041 29.19 -42.61 24.99
C ILE A 1041 29.55 -43.26 26.33
N PHE A 1042 28.66 -44.09 26.86
CA PHE A 1042 28.83 -44.69 28.18
C PHE A 1042 29.87 -45.82 28.18
N LYS A 1043 30.75 -45.82 29.17
CA LYS A 1043 31.64 -46.97 29.46
C LYS A 1043 30.92 -48.05 30.28
N ASN A 1044 29.98 -47.64 31.13
CA ASN A 1044 29.16 -48.53 31.94
C ASN A 1044 27.89 -48.94 31.19
N ARG A 1045 27.72 -50.24 30.95
CA ARG A 1045 26.55 -50.79 30.24
C ARG A 1045 25.23 -50.63 30.99
N GLU A 1046 25.26 -50.50 32.32
CA GLU A 1046 24.02 -50.32 33.10
C GLU A 1046 23.49 -48.88 33.01
N GLU A 1047 24.38 -47.89 33.00
CA GLU A 1047 24.02 -46.49 32.73
C GLU A 1047 23.50 -46.31 31.30
N GLU A 1048 24.12 -46.99 30.32
CA GLU A 1048 23.64 -47.01 28.92
C GLU A 1048 22.22 -47.58 28.82
N ARG A 1049 21.93 -48.68 29.54
CA ARG A 1049 20.58 -49.29 29.57
C ARG A 1049 19.55 -48.35 30.17
N GLN A 1050 19.88 -47.64 31.25
CA GLN A 1050 18.97 -46.69 31.86
C GLN A 1050 18.65 -45.54 30.89
N ALA A 1051 19.65 -44.97 30.22
CA ALA A 1051 19.45 -43.92 29.22
C ALA A 1051 18.59 -44.39 28.02
N ILE A 1052 18.77 -45.63 27.56
CA ILE A 1052 17.93 -46.24 26.52
C ILE A 1052 16.49 -46.42 27.01
N LEU A 1053 16.30 -46.85 28.26
CA LEU A 1053 14.97 -47.02 28.85
C LEU A 1053 14.25 -45.67 28.98
N ASP A 1054 14.96 -44.62 29.39
CA ASP A 1054 14.40 -43.27 29.51
C ASP A 1054 13.98 -42.71 28.14
N PHE A 1055 14.81 -42.89 27.11
CA PHE A 1055 14.45 -42.58 25.72
C PHE A 1055 13.21 -43.35 25.24
N ALA A 1056 13.20 -44.68 25.43
CA ALA A 1056 12.08 -45.53 25.01
C ALA A 1056 10.79 -45.18 25.75
N ARG A 1057 10.88 -44.90 27.05
CA ARG A 1057 9.75 -44.48 27.88
C ARG A 1057 9.18 -43.15 27.41
N TYR A 1058 10.03 -42.15 27.15
CA TYR A 1058 9.59 -40.85 26.66
C TYR A 1058 8.94 -40.96 25.26
N PHE A 1059 9.55 -41.68 24.33
CA PHE A 1059 8.99 -41.85 22.98
C PHE A 1059 7.63 -42.57 23.03
N VAL A 1060 7.51 -43.64 23.81
CA VAL A 1060 6.24 -44.38 23.89
C VAL A 1060 5.17 -43.60 24.65
N LYS A 1061 5.46 -43.13 25.86
CA LYS A 1061 4.43 -42.50 26.71
C LYS A 1061 4.10 -41.07 26.29
N GLU A 1062 5.12 -40.21 26.18
CA GLU A 1062 4.89 -38.79 25.94
C GLU A 1062 4.62 -38.49 24.47
N VAL A 1063 5.33 -39.14 23.54
CA VAL A 1063 5.17 -38.82 22.11
C VAL A 1063 4.06 -39.67 21.46
N PHE A 1064 4.06 -40.99 21.65
CA PHE A 1064 3.10 -41.87 20.98
C PHE A 1064 1.74 -41.94 21.70
N GLU A 1065 1.72 -42.26 22.99
CA GLU A 1065 0.47 -42.42 23.75
C GLU A 1065 -0.20 -41.08 24.04
N ASN A 1066 0.54 -40.08 24.54
CA ASN A 1066 -0.02 -38.78 24.86
C ASN A 1066 -0.24 -37.92 23.60
N SER A 1067 0.82 -37.54 22.89
CA SER A 1067 0.70 -36.58 21.77
C SER A 1067 0.05 -37.14 20.50
N PHE A 1068 0.24 -38.42 20.20
CA PHE A 1068 -0.45 -39.08 19.09
C PHE A 1068 -1.68 -39.91 19.50
N ALA A 1069 -2.08 -39.87 20.76
CA ALA A 1069 -3.24 -40.62 21.28
C ALA A 1069 -3.18 -42.14 21.00
N GLY A 1070 -1.98 -42.71 20.88
CA GLY A 1070 -1.75 -44.11 20.52
C GLY A 1070 -2.09 -44.47 19.07
N ASP A 1071 -2.32 -43.48 18.20
CA ASP A 1071 -2.69 -43.70 16.79
C ASP A 1071 -1.45 -44.00 15.93
N ARG A 1072 -1.30 -45.27 15.53
CA ARG A 1072 -0.21 -45.72 14.65
C ARG A 1072 -0.26 -45.07 13.26
N ALA A 1073 -1.42 -44.64 12.76
CA ALA A 1073 -1.51 -43.96 11.46
C ALA A 1073 -0.95 -42.54 11.53
N ARG A 1074 -1.15 -41.83 12.65
CA ARG A 1074 -0.51 -40.53 12.92
C ARG A 1074 1.01 -40.66 12.98
N LEU A 1075 1.50 -41.70 13.68
CA LEU A 1075 2.92 -42.02 13.75
C LEU A 1075 3.49 -42.48 12.41
N ALA A 1076 2.78 -43.24 11.56
CA ALA A 1076 3.28 -43.68 10.26
C ALA A 1076 3.21 -42.58 9.17
N GLY A 1077 2.53 -41.47 9.45
CA GLY A 1077 2.19 -40.43 8.49
C GLY A 1077 3.22 -39.32 8.36
N ARG A 1078 2.74 -38.10 8.08
CA ARG A 1078 3.60 -36.91 7.90
C ARG A 1078 4.23 -36.44 9.21
N GLN A 1079 3.60 -36.68 10.35
CA GLN A 1079 4.03 -36.15 11.64
C GLN A 1079 5.38 -36.74 12.10
N ILE A 1080 5.63 -38.03 11.91
CA ILE A 1080 6.95 -38.60 12.23
C ILE A 1080 8.05 -38.06 11.32
N ASN A 1081 7.75 -37.77 10.05
CA ASN A 1081 8.73 -37.19 9.15
C ASN A 1081 9.11 -35.77 9.59
N LEU A 1082 8.16 -34.98 10.09
CA LEU A 1082 8.45 -33.68 10.69
C LEU A 1082 9.33 -33.80 11.93
N ILE A 1083 9.05 -34.76 12.83
CA ILE A 1083 9.90 -35.03 14.01
C ILE A 1083 11.30 -35.44 13.57
N LYS A 1084 11.42 -36.34 12.59
CA LYS A 1084 12.72 -36.81 12.05
C LYS A 1084 13.51 -35.67 11.41
N ASP A 1085 12.89 -34.91 10.51
CA ASP A 1085 13.50 -33.73 9.87
C ASP A 1085 14.03 -32.77 10.95
N THR A 1086 13.23 -32.50 11.98
CA THR A 1086 13.59 -31.60 13.08
C THR A 1086 14.74 -32.15 13.93
N CYS A 1087 14.66 -33.41 14.37
CA CYS A 1087 15.71 -34.05 15.17
C CYS A 1087 17.05 -34.11 14.44
N GLU A 1088 17.05 -34.26 13.11
CA GLU A 1088 18.28 -34.21 12.32
C GLU A 1088 18.99 -32.87 12.48
N PHE A 1089 18.26 -31.77 12.33
CA PHE A 1089 18.84 -30.43 12.40
C PHE A 1089 19.24 -30.03 13.82
N LEU A 1090 18.43 -30.39 14.83
CA LEU A 1090 18.78 -30.17 16.24
C LEU A 1090 20.04 -30.92 16.63
N TYR A 1091 20.18 -32.18 16.20
CA TYR A 1091 21.40 -32.96 16.46
C TYR A 1091 22.64 -32.28 15.88
N ARG A 1092 22.54 -31.72 14.67
CA ARG A 1092 23.66 -31.02 14.02
C ARG A 1092 24.05 -29.73 14.73
N LEU A 1093 23.08 -28.98 15.27
CA LEU A 1093 23.37 -27.80 16.09
C LEU A 1093 24.16 -28.15 17.34
N GLU A 1094 23.76 -29.22 18.02
CA GLU A 1094 24.45 -29.69 19.21
C GLU A 1094 25.84 -30.28 18.91
N ASP A 1095 25.99 -31.02 17.81
CA ASP A 1095 27.30 -31.51 17.38
C ASP A 1095 28.25 -30.36 17.01
N ASP A 1096 27.75 -29.28 16.39
CA ASP A 1096 28.54 -28.07 16.14
C ASP A 1096 28.99 -27.39 17.45
N ARG A 1097 28.09 -27.26 18.42
CA ARG A 1097 28.39 -26.69 19.74
C ARG A 1097 29.46 -27.50 20.48
N GLU A 1098 29.32 -28.83 20.54
CA GLU A 1098 30.34 -29.73 21.13
C GLU A 1098 31.68 -29.65 20.40
N ASN A 1099 31.66 -29.61 19.06
CA ASN A 1099 32.89 -29.52 18.27
C ASN A 1099 33.63 -28.19 18.49
N ARG A 1100 32.91 -27.07 18.63
CA ARG A 1100 33.49 -25.77 18.97
C ARG A 1100 34.13 -25.79 20.36
N ALA A 1101 33.44 -26.31 21.37
CA ALA A 1101 33.96 -26.41 22.74
C ALA A 1101 35.26 -27.25 22.82
N ARG A 1102 35.31 -28.39 22.11
CA ARG A 1102 36.53 -29.22 22.07
C ARG A 1102 37.70 -28.56 21.34
N ASN A 1103 37.41 -27.78 20.30
CA ASN A 1103 38.46 -27.08 19.56
C ASN A 1103 39.00 -25.87 20.34
N SER A 1104 38.18 -25.21 21.18
CA SER A 1104 38.67 -24.20 22.12
C SER A 1104 39.57 -24.83 23.19
N ASP A 1105 39.17 -25.96 23.77
CA ASP A 1105 39.97 -26.67 24.79
C ASP A 1105 41.34 -27.14 24.25
N GLN A 1106 41.41 -27.57 22.98
CA GLN A 1106 42.67 -27.96 22.33
C GLN A 1106 43.58 -26.77 21.96
N SER A 1107 43.02 -25.57 21.80
CA SER A 1107 43.80 -24.37 21.47
C SER A 1107 44.48 -23.72 22.68
N THR A 1108 43.96 -23.97 23.89
CA THR A 1108 44.56 -23.52 25.16
C THR A 1108 45.71 -24.39 25.64
N ASP A 1109 45.83 -25.64 25.19
CA ASP A 1109 46.90 -26.58 25.58
C ASP A 1109 48.18 -26.49 24.73
N ASN A 1110 48.18 -25.72 23.63
CA ASN A 1110 49.37 -25.48 22.81
C ASN A 1110 49.99 -24.11 23.12
N SER A 1111 50.49 -23.93 24.35
CA SER A 1111 51.53 -22.94 24.65
C SER A 1111 52.89 -23.66 24.64
N PRO A 1112 53.92 -23.17 23.93
CA PRO A 1112 55.17 -23.90 23.76
C PRO A 1112 55.99 -23.88 25.06
N ASN A 1113 56.02 -25.02 25.75
CA ASN A 1113 56.93 -25.26 26.84
C ASN A 1113 57.88 -26.39 26.44
N GLU A 1114 58.84 -26.06 25.58
CA GLU A 1114 60.05 -26.87 25.36
C GLU A 1114 61.18 -25.95 24.87
N ALA A 1115 61.79 -25.29 25.86
CA ALA A 1115 63.17 -24.82 25.81
C ALA A 1115 63.76 -25.09 27.19
N GLU A 1116 64.21 -26.32 27.45
CA GLU A 1116 65.39 -26.67 28.25
C GLU A 1116 65.60 -28.20 28.26
N GLU A 1117 66.77 -28.60 27.73
CA GLU A 1117 67.43 -29.91 27.61
C GLU A 1117 66.97 -30.94 26.56
#